data_AF-A0A286AEJ6-F1
#
_entry.id   AF-A0A286AEJ6-F1
#
_cell.length_a   1.000
_cell.length_b   1.000
_cell.length_c   1.000
_cell.angle_alpha   90.00
_cell.angle_beta   90.00
_cell.angle_gamma   90.00
#
_symmetry.space_group_name_H-M   'P 1'
#
loop_
_entity.id
_entity.type
_entity.pdbx_description
1 polymer ?
#
loop_
_entity_poly.entity_id
_entity_poly.type
_entity_poly.pdbx_seq_one_letter_code
_entity_poly.pdbx_strand_id
1 'polypeptide(L)'
;MKLISYFVAGLLLTQLSSWAQTAIKTSFESPIYTAGSINSQNSWTVVGNAAISATKAKTGTNGLSFNNASSALLVNYNAYGGSVTGIRDVFYTDMWVNPVSFATKGIQIIAYDQYASNAKRIYAIELTVDKKIKVSTGSSSTDTELGTWIQDDWFRLSIKTDLVLGKFKVAINGVLNPAEFSLREAYTPTASMGRAATIKEFHSLRINHTSDTQVASSNFTVDDLYIGKNPIPDISFLASPTARIINVEQPSYGSISLNPAQASYQVNDQVTATLTLPQGYLNNGWTGDLSGTELTKTFNITNNMVVGANVTVDNTAPPAEYTVAVTQPANATITLSPAPTNGKYLSETTVTATVNVASCYQFNGWTGNLSGTQVSKTFAVSGDMSIGAEIAINTTPGITRNVTTVTEFKAALAAMNPGDIISVEDGSYDLSSLTVNRSACPNRPIVIKAKNQGQAILNGATALVLDGLQYVTLQGFSFRSANVGTGIKMLNCSRVRITRNSFKLDETNINSCNWLYIGDTFGSTAPLKSGHNRVDYNLFEGKTKSGKFILLDGNINQQTQYDTIAYNVFRNNGPREENEKETIRIGVSTLSQSNGYTVVEYNLFEDCDGDPEIVSVKSFANTVRYNTFRRCLGTVCLRQGNNSIVEGNYFFGEGKTAIYTNENGNSSTIGAGGVRVYGKGHKIFNNYFSGLTGSIFDAAITITNGDAYNVANPTDLAKHYVPENLEVVFNTFVNNKSNIEIGYKYDKAPINCLIANNIVKENATQIIKSYSAESLAGVNFSNNIMYPTGTSTIGISAANTQIQNIDPLLEQPVCNGSGCEQQKAYEVLRLSASSPAINASTGNFSYAATDYEKQSRVGLADIGADEYDRNNMVQVSALDESNVGPNAVAFNYSYFDVLPITLVSFDAAYRNQQVELKWNVAKQENVKRYEVEWRTDFSDFKAVADLSPVQGQLNYIAKHSSPIVGNNYYRLKTVDENGDVDFFEEKAVRVLSSQLAKLYPNPAIKAFTVDFGYTATGSVKVKMVSVLGSSVYEQVVSGVSSCQIPVSTLAQGMYFVQFINAEKKMVSLPVIVSH
;
A
#
# COMPACT_ATOMS: atom_id res chain seq x y z
N MET A 1 -39.34 18.00 63.46
CA MET A 1 -40.77 18.16 63.79
C MET A 1 -41.58 17.57 62.63
N LYS A 2 -42.57 16.73 62.94
CA LYS A 2 -43.46 15.95 62.05
C LYS A 2 -43.02 14.53 61.66
N LEU A 3 -43.44 13.64 62.55
CA LEU A 3 -43.84 12.26 62.38
C LEU A 3 -44.98 12.10 61.32
N ILE A 4 -45.11 10.87 60.79
CA ILE A 4 -46.27 10.21 60.14
C ILE A 4 -46.24 10.12 58.61
N SER A 5 -46.37 8.85 58.16
CA SER A 5 -46.69 8.28 56.83
C SER A 5 -45.47 7.48 56.31
N TYR A 6 -45.38 6.15 56.39
CA TYR A 6 -46.40 5.12 56.23
C TYR A 6 -45.99 3.83 56.97
N PHE A 7 -46.84 3.42 57.91
CA PHE A 7 -46.91 2.06 58.44
C PHE A 7 -48.27 1.47 58.00
N VAL A 8 -48.52 1.37 56.69
CA VAL A 8 -49.62 0.59 56.09
C VAL A 8 -49.21 0.16 54.68
N ALA A 9 -48.46 -0.94 54.59
CA ALA A 9 -48.43 -1.88 53.45
C ALA A 9 -47.51 -3.08 53.77
N GLY A 10 -47.50 -3.52 55.03
CA GLY A 10 -46.88 -4.79 55.43
C GLY A 10 -47.85 -5.94 55.17
N LEU A 11 -48.24 -6.14 53.91
CA LEU A 11 -48.93 -7.32 53.38
C LEU A 11 -49.27 -7.06 51.91
N LEU A 12 -48.30 -7.26 51.01
CA LEU A 12 -48.49 -7.87 49.68
C LEU A 12 -47.10 -8.01 49.03
N LEU A 13 -46.86 -9.17 48.40
CA LEU A 13 -45.65 -9.60 47.68
C LEU A 13 -44.61 -10.35 48.52
N THR A 14 -45.05 -11.24 49.40
CA THR A 14 -44.45 -12.58 49.43
C THR A 14 -44.89 -13.36 48.20
N GLN A 15 -43.97 -14.14 47.64
CA GLN A 15 -44.10 -15.11 46.55
C GLN A 15 -43.94 -14.56 45.12
N LEU A 16 -42.71 -14.66 44.59
CA LEU A 16 -42.53 -15.43 43.37
C LEU A 16 -41.39 -16.41 43.62
N SER A 17 -41.78 -17.65 43.82
CA SER A 17 -40.94 -18.85 43.82
C SER A 17 -39.95 -18.84 42.67
N SER A 18 -38.89 -19.63 42.81
CA SER A 18 -38.25 -20.35 41.72
C SER A 18 -39.31 -21.18 40.98
N TRP A 19 -40.20 -20.53 40.23
CA TRP A 19 -41.05 -21.23 39.28
C TRP A 19 -40.10 -21.77 38.21
N ALA A 20 -40.11 -23.08 38.02
CA ALA A 20 -39.52 -23.69 36.85
C ALA A 20 -40.10 -23.01 35.60
N GLN A 21 -39.33 -22.08 35.01
CA GLN A 21 -39.78 -21.32 33.84
C GLN A 21 -40.01 -22.32 32.69
N THR A 22 -41.28 -22.54 32.37
CA THR A 22 -41.73 -23.46 31.31
C THR A 22 -42.35 -22.61 30.22
N ALA A 23 -41.73 -22.61 29.04
CA ALA A 23 -42.21 -21.89 27.88
C ALA A 23 -43.37 -22.63 27.21
N ILE A 24 -43.25 -23.94 27.03
CA ILE A 24 -44.33 -24.78 26.53
C ILE A 24 -44.31 -26.13 27.26
N LYS A 25 -45.48 -26.65 27.58
CA LYS A 25 -45.67 -28.02 28.04
C LYS A 25 -47.05 -28.46 27.60
N THR A 26 -47.11 -29.27 26.56
CA THR A 26 -48.37 -29.73 26.03
C THR A 26 -48.28 -31.08 25.34
N SER A 27 -49.27 -31.92 25.61
CA SER A 27 -49.61 -33.12 24.83
C SER A 27 -50.65 -32.80 23.75
N PHE A 28 -50.94 -31.50 23.52
CA PHE A 28 -52.04 -31.01 22.70
C PHE A 28 -53.46 -31.34 23.18
N GLU A 29 -53.62 -31.98 24.35
CA GLU A 29 -54.89 -31.97 25.12
C GLU A 29 -54.85 -31.09 26.36
N SER A 30 -53.66 -30.80 26.89
CA SER A 30 -53.47 -29.91 28.05
C SER A 30 -52.36 -28.89 27.78
N PRO A 31 -52.60 -27.57 27.92
CA PRO A 31 -53.92 -26.95 28.05
C PRO A 31 -54.82 -27.34 26.87
N ILE A 32 -56.14 -27.20 27.01
CA ILE A 32 -57.10 -27.69 26.00
C ILE A 32 -56.86 -26.95 24.68
N TYR A 33 -56.58 -27.72 23.62
CA TYR A 33 -56.59 -27.25 22.25
C TYR A 33 -57.85 -27.72 21.53
N THR A 34 -58.43 -26.85 20.70
CA THR A 34 -59.59 -27.19 19.88
C THR A 34 -59.13 -27.92 18.63
N ALA A 35 -59.76 -29.05 18.30
CA ALA A 35 -59.52 -29.80 17.06
C ALA A 35 -59.68 -28.89 15.83
N GLY A 36 -58.79 -29.03 14.85
CA GLY A 36 -58.67 -28.11 13.72
C GLY A 36 -57.42 -27.25 13.79
N SER A 37 -57.35 -26.14 13.02
CA SER A 37 -56.13 -25.34 12.90
C SER A 37 -55.61 -24.84 14.26
N ILE A 38 -54.32 -25.03 14.52
CA ILE A 38 -53.68 -24.49 15.75
C ILE A 38 -53.44 -22.97 15.67
N ASN A 39 -53.68 -22.34 14.51
CA ASN A 39 -53.40 -20.93 14.31
C ASN A 39 -54.18 -20.06 15.32
N SER A 40 -53.49 -19.14 15.97
CA SER A 40 -54.01 -18.26 17.03
C SER A 40 -54.49 -18.97 18.30
N GLN A 41 -54.28 -20.28 18.44
CA GLN A 41 -54.50 -20.99 19.70
C GLN A 41 -53.23 -20.95 20.55
N ASN A 42 -53.34 -20.58 21.83
CA ASN A 42 -52.25 -20.68 22.82
C ASN A 42 -50.88 -20.20 22.28
N SER A 43 -50.80 -18.99 21.70
CA SER A 43 -49.58 -18.37 21.15
C SER A 43 -48.95 -19.01 19.89
N TRP A 44 -49.67 -19.90 19.21
CA TRP A 44 -49.24 -20.43 17.92
C TRP A 44 -49.68 -19.56 16.75
N THR A 45 -48.80 -19.40 15.76
CA THR A 45 -49.10 -18.77 14.46
C THR A 45 -48.69 -19.70 13.34
N VAL A 46 -49.50 -19.81 12.28
CA VAL A 46 -49.32 -20.77 11.19
C VAL A 46 -49.44 -20.08 9.84
N VAL A 47 -48.46 -20.32 8.97
CA VAL A 47 -48.55 -20.20 7.51
C VAL A 47 -48.38 -21.62 6.95
N GLY A 48 -49.38 -22.10 6.21
CA GLY A 48 -49.49 -23.51 5.81
C GLY A 48 -50.58 -24.24 6.59
N ASN A 49 -50.45 -25.55 6.74
CA ASN A 49 -51.42 -26.40 7.41
C ASN A 49 -50.81 -27.12 8.62
N ALA A 50 -51.27 -26.72 9.81
CA ALA A 50 -50.97 -27.36 11.08
C ALA A 50 -52.24 -27.36 11.93
N ALA A 51 -52.68 -28.55 12.32
CA ALA A 51 -53.97 -28.77 12.96
C ALA A 51 -53.86 -29.80 14.08
N ILE A 52 -54.60 -29.54 15.16
CA ILE A 52 -54.83 -30.47 16.24
C ILE A 52 -55.76 -31.56 15.70
N SER A 53 -55.30 -32.79 15.71
CA SER A 53 -56.01 -33.91 15.12
C SER A 53 -55.89 -35.18 15.96
N ALA A 54 -56.98 -35.95 15.98
CA ALA A 54 -57.00 -37.29 16.55
C ALA A 54 -56.45 -38.39 15.62
N THR A 55 -55.98 -38.00 14.42
CA THR A 55 -55.46 -38.97 13.43
C THR A 55 -54.20 -39.68 13.91
N LYS A 56 -53.31 -38.97 14.63
CA LYS A 56 -52.06 -39.52 15.13
C LYS A 56 -51.66 -38.78 16.41
N ALA A 57 -51.44 -39.53 17.48
CA ALA A 57 -50.96 -39.05 18.78
C ALA A 57 -49.99 -40.10 19.36
N LYS A 58 -49.00 -39.66 20.12
CA LYS A 58 -48.05 -40.53 20.82
C LYS A 58 -48.59 -40.90 22.19
N THR A 59 -49.13 -39.94 22.92
CA THR A 59 -49.89 -40.16 24.15
C THR A 59 -51.23 -39.45 24.03
N GLY A 60 -52.21 -39.85 24.85
CA GLY A 60 -53.55 -39.27 24.75
C GLY A 60 -54.26 -39.58 23.42
N THR A 61 -54.97 -38.58 22.90
CA THR A 61 -55.89 -38.72 21.76
C THR A 61 -55.55 -37.75 20.63
N ASN A 62 -54.95 -36.60 20.89
CA ASN A 62 -54.69 -35.57 19.88
C ASN A 62 -53.19 -35.30 19.75
N GLY A 63 -52.73 -35.05 18.52
CA GLY A 63 -51.39 -34.51 18.25
C GLY A 63 -51.46 -33.31 17.31
N LEU A 64 -50.36 -32.55 17.23
CA LEU A 64 -50.23 -31.49 16.25
C LEU A 64 -49.80 -32.10 14.90
N SER A 65 -50.77 -32.24 14.01
CA SER A 65 -50.60 -32.81 12.67
C SER A 65 -50.33 -31.73 11.63
N PHE A 66 -49.36 -32.00 10.77
CA PHE A 66 -48.97 -31.16 9.65
C PHE A 66 -49.27 -31.92 8.37
N ASN A 67 -50.10 -31.34 7.50
CA ASN A 67 -50.50 -31.93 6.21
C ASN A 67 -50.34 -30.88 5.11
N ASN A 68 -49.09 -30.59 4.77
CA ASN A 68 -48.75 -29.55 3.79
C ASN A 68 -48.59 -30.21 2.42
N ALA A 69 -49.43 -29.82 1.47
CA ALA A 69 -49.40 -30.31 0.10
C ALA A 69 -49.01 -29.16 -0.83
N SER A 70 -47.74 -29.12 -1.24
CA SER A 70 -47.19 -28.03 -2.06
C SER A 70 -47.52 -26.64 -1.51
N SER A 71 -47.33 -26.44 -0.20
CA SER A 71 -47.53 -25.16 0.48
C SER A 71 -46.27 -24.74 1.25
N ALA A 72 -46.15 -23.44 1.53
CA ALA A 72 -45.16 -22.97 2.51
C ALA A 72 -45.54 -23.49 3.90
N LEU A 73 -44.54 -23.84 4.70
CA LEU A 73 -44.70 -24.24 6.09
C LEU A 73 -43.89 -23.30 6.97
N LEU A 74 -44.59 -22.56 7.83
CA LEU A 74 -44.02 -21.75 8.90
C LEU A 74 -44.97 -21.75 10.09
N VAL A 75 -44.61 -22.51 11.12
CA VAL A 75 -45.35 -22.59 12.38
C VAL A 75 -44.47 -22.07 13.49
N ASN A 76 -44.91 -21.00 14.15
CA ASN A 76 -44.20 -20.40 15.27
C ASN A 76 -45.02 -20.50 16.55
N TYR A 77 -44.35 -20.91 17.62
CA TYR A 77 -44.80 -20.71 18.98
C TYR A 77 -43.99 -19.58 19.62
N ASN A 78 -44.65 -18.48 19.95
CA ASN A 78 -44.00 -17.32 20.57
C ASN A 78 -44.27 -17.33 22.08
N ALA A 79 -43.32 -17.85 22.86
CA ALA A 79 -43.46 -17.92 24.31
C ALA A 79 -43.29 -16.53 24.96
N TYR A 80 -42.36 -15.74 24.43
CA TYR A 80 -42.03 -14.40 24.91
C TYR A 80 -41.82 -13.47 23.70
N GLY A 81 -42.25 -12.21 23.82
CA GLY A 81 -41.88 -11.20 22.81
C GLY A 81 -40.40 -10.84 22.90
N GLY A 82 -39.77 -10.41 21.80
CA GLY A 82 -38.33 -10.11 21.74
C GLY A 82 -37.83 -8.91 22.58
N SER A 83 -38.72 -8.28 23.34
CA SER A 83 -38.39 -7.27 24.34
C SER A 83 -38.60 -7.74 25.79
N VAL A 84 -39.13 -8.95 25.96
CA VAL A 84 -39.38 -9.59 27.24
C VAL A 84 -38.24 -10.56 27.52
N THR A 85 -37.82 -10.66 28.79
CA THR A 85 -36.80 -11.64 29.20
C THR A 85 -37.31 -13.06 28.93
N GLY A 86 -36.59 -13.79 28.07
CA GLY A 86 -36.86 -15.18 27.74
C GLY A 86 -36.32 -16.17 28.79
N ILE A 87 -36.20 -17.45 28.44
CA ILE A 87 -35.51 -18.42 29.30
C ILE A 87 -33.99 -18.22 29.18
N ARG A 88 -33.33 -17.98 30.32
CA ARG A 88 -31.86 -17.85 30.45
C ARG A 88 -31.18 -19.14 30.89
N ASP A 89 -29.86 -19.14 30.79
CA ASP A 89 -28.95 -20.18 31.26
C ASP A 89 -29.16 -21.50 30.51
N VAL A 90 -29.82 -22.46 31.15
CA VAL A 90 -30.07 -23.79 30.60
C VAL A 90 -31.56 -23.98 30.41
N PHE A 91 -31.94 -24.48 29.23
CA PHE A 91 -33.29 -24.96 28.96
C PHE A 91 -33.25 -26.31 28.24
N TYR A 92 -34.34 -27.04 28.37
CA TYR A 92 -34.55 -28.35 27.77
C TYR A 92 -35.69 -28.26 26.77
N THR A 93 -35.53 -28.94 25.64
CA THR A 93 -36.59 -29.18 24.65
C THR A 93 -36.81 -30.68 24.56
N ASP A 94 -38.04 -31.14 24.67
CA ASP A 94 -38.42 -32.54 24.53
C ASP A 94 -39.69 -32.63 23.67
N MET A 95 -39.73 -33.53 22.70
CA MET A 95 -40.92 -33.79 21.92
C MET A 95 -40.87 -35.16 21.24
N TRP A 96 -42.04 -35.70 20.95
CA TRP A 96 -42.18 -36.83 20.04
C TRP A 96 -42.50 -36.34 18.63
N VAL A 97 -41.87 -36.95 17.63
CA VAL A 97 -42.07 -36.63 16.22
C VAL A 97 -42.35 -37.91 15.44
N ASN A 98 -43.40 -37.88 14.63
CA ASN A 98 -43.78 -38.94 13.71
C ASN A 98 -43.73 -38.41 12.26
N PRO A 99 -42.60 -38.59 11.55
CA PRO A 99 -42.50 -38.21 10.15
C PRO A 99 -43.25 -39.20 9.25
N VAL A 100 -44.14 -38.70 8.40
CA VAL A 100 -44.92 -39.52 7.45
C VAL A 100 -44.32 -39.44 6.05
N SER A 101 -44.18 -38.23 5.49
CA SER A 101 -43.54 -38.07 4.17
C SER A 101 -42.97 -36.67 3.98
N PHE A 102 -41.76 -36.59 3.40
CA PHE A 102 -41.13 -35.34 2.96
C PHE A 102 -40.75 -35.51 1.49
N ALA A 103 -41.42 -34.79 0.58
CA ALA A 103 -41.28 -35.04 -0.86
C ALA A 103 -40.03 -34.37 -1.45
N THR A 104 -39.99 -33.04 -1.42
CA THR A 104 -38.94 -32.25 -2.10
C THR A 104 -37.96 -31.61 -1.12
N LYS A 105 -38.41 -31.34 0.11
CA LYS A 105 -37.64 -30.70 1.17
C LYS A 105 -38.03 -31.26 2.52
N GLY A 106 -37.04 -31.31 3.40
CA GLY A 106 -37.24 -31.65 4.81
C GLY A 106 -37.85 -30.50 5.62
N ILE A 107 -37.96 -30.73 6.93
CA ILE A 107 -38.38 -29.71 7.89
C ILE A 107 -37.24 -29.37 8.84
N GLN A 108 -37.28 -28.17 9.41
CA GLN A 108 -36.40 -27.75 10.48
C GLN A 108 -37.20 -27.40 11.73
N ILE A 109 -36.69 -27.83 12.88
CA ILE A 109 -37.17 -27.48 14.22
C ILE A 109 -36.12 -26.56 14.85
N ILE A 110 -36.49 -25.31 15.11
CA ILE A 110 -35.55 -24.22 15.38
C ILE A 110 -35.96 -23.47 16.65
N ALA A 111 -35.04 -23.34 17.60
CA ALA A 111 -35.19 -22.42 18.73
C ALA A 111 -34.57 -21.06 18.40
N TYR A 112 -35.21 -19.98 18.85
CA TYR A 112 -34.77 -18.61 18.60
C TYR A 112 -34.59 -17.80 19.87
N ASP A 113 -33.57 -16.94 19.84
CA ASP A 113 -33.43 -15.73 20.67
C ASP A 113 -33.94 -14.55 19.82
N GLN A 114 -34.94 -13.83 20.32
CA GLN A 114 -35.49 -12.66 19.66
C GLN A 114 -35.02 -11.41 20.40
N TYR A 115 -34.26 -10.54 19.74
CA TYR A 115 -33.83 -9.28 20.34
C TYR A 115 -33.83 -8.11 19.35
N ALA A 116 -34.45 -7.01 19.78
CA ALA A 116 -34.81 -5.89 18.91
C ALA A 116 -35.60 -6.40 17.68
N SER A 117 -35.29 -5.93 16.47
CA SER A 117 -35.86 -6.42 15.21
C SER A 117 -35.14 -7.65 14.62
N ASN A 118 -34.19 -8.24 15.35
CA ASN A 118 -33.36 -9.36 14.87
C ASN A 118 -33.70 -10.67 15.58
N ALA A 119 -33.89 -11.75 14.82
CA ALA A 119 -34.02 -13.10 15.35
C ALA A 119 -32.72 -13.90 15.11
N LYS A 120 -32.22 -14.58 16.14
CA LYS A 120 -31.04 -15.45 16.06
C LYS A 120 -31.36 -16.89 16.42
N ARG A 121 -30.87 -17.81 15.62
CA ARG A 121 -31.08 -19.26 15.76
C ARG A 121 -30.16 -19.80 16.84
N ILE A 122 -30.75 -20.44 17.84
CA ILE A 122 -30.06 -21.10 18.94
C ILE A 122 -29.61 -22.49 18.48
N TYR A 123 -30.53 -23.31 17.98
CA TYR A 123 -30.25 -24.59 17.33
C TYR A 123 -31.21 -24.80 16.16
N ALA A 124 -30.85 -25.69 15.23
CA ALA A 124 -31.71 -26.13 14.14
C ALA A 124 -31.53 -27.65 13.93
N ILE A 125 -32.59 -28.42 14.16
CA ILE A 125 -32.64 -29.87 13.88
C ILE A 125 -33.40 -30.07 12.58
N GLU A 126 -32.76 -30.70 11.60
CA GLU A 126 -33.33 -30.96 10.28
C GLU A 126 -33.71 -32.44 10.14
N LEU A 127 -34.94 -32.68 9.70
CA LEU A 127 -35.39 -33.99 9.24
C LEU A 127 -35.42 -33.96 7.72
N THR A 128 -34.51 -34.67 7.09
CA THR A 128 -34.25 -34.57 5.66
C THR A 128 -35.09 -35.54 4.83
N VAL A 129 -35.18 -35.30 3.52
CA VAL A 129 -35.88 -36.18 2.57
C VAL A 129 -35.25 -37.58 2.45
N ASP A 130 -33.94 -37.70 2.70
CA ASP A 130 -33.19 -38.96 2.72
C ASP A 130 -33.26 -39.69 4.08
N LYS A 131 -34.29 -39.38 4.88
CA LYS A 131 -34.60 -40.05 6.17
C LYS A 131 -33.56 -39.86 7.28
N LYS A 132 -32.80 -38.76 7.24
CA LYS A 132 -31.78 -38.44 8.25
C LYS A 132 -32.29 -37.38 9.23
N ILE A 133 -31.76 -37.45 10.45
CA ILE A 133 -31.89 -36.43 11.47
C ILE A 133 -30.53 -35.76 11.58
N LYS A 134 -30.45 -34.46 11.29
CA LYS A 134 -29.19 -33.71 11.30
C LYS A 134 -29.26 -32.50 12.21
N VAL A 135 -28.13 -32.15 12.81
CA VAL A 135 -27.91 -30.80 13.37
C VAL A 135 -27.40 -29.92 12.24
N SER A 136 -28.15 -28.89 11.89
CA SER A 136 -27.69 -27.95 10.88
C SER A 136 -26.76 -26.92 11.50
N THR A 137 -25.55 -26.71 10.98
CA THR A 137 -24.55 -25.74 11.55
C THR A 137 -24.24 -24.51 10.69
N GLY A 138 -24.49 -24.50 9.38
CA GLY A 138 -24.25 -23.31 8.55
C GLY A 138 -24.58 -23.54 7.09
N SER A 139 -23.93 -24.55 6.53
CA SER A 139 -24.02 -25.03 5.15
C SER A 139 -24.26 -26.54 5.15
N SER A 140 -24.94 -27.08 4.13
CA SER A 140 -25.26 -28.51 4.03
C SER A 140 -24.04 -29.46 4.07
N SER A 141 -22.83 -28.94 3.83
CA SER A 141 -21.55 -29.66 3.90
C SER A 141 -21.00 -29.84 5.32
N THR A 142 -21.55 -29.18 6.35
CA THR A 142 -21.07 -29.22 7.74
C THR A 142 -22.11 -29.74 8.74
N ASP A 143 -23.25 -30.24 8.25
CA ASP A 143 -24.33 -30.74 9.08
C ASP A 143 -23.99 -32.13 9.65
N THR A 144 -24.16 -32.30 10.96
CA THR A 144 -23.82 -33.55 11.65
C THR A 144 -25.04 -34.47 11.71
N GLU A 145 -24.89 -35.70 11.21
CA GLU A 145 -25.94 -36.72 11.29
C GLU A 145 -26.03 -37.28 12.72
N LEU A 146 -27.24 -37.23 13.29
CA LEU A 146 -27.53 -37.74 14.63
C LEU A 146 -28.12 -39.16 14.60
N GLY A 147 -28.72 -39.53 13.48
CA GLY A 147 -29.41 -40.80 13.27
C GLY A 147 -30.37 -40.70 12.09
N THR A 148 -31.23 -41.70 11.95
CA THR A 148 -32.25 -41.78 10.91
C THR A 148 -33.64 -41.80 11.53
N TRP A 149 -34.64 -41.37 10.76
CA TRP A 149 -36.05 -41.51 11.12
C TRP A 149 -36.72 -42.54 10.21
N ILE A 150 -37.71 -43.25 10.75
CA ILE A 150 -38.47 -44.25 10.03
C ILE A 150 -39.84 -43.66 9.72
N GLN A 151 -40.28 -43.83 8.49
CA GLN A 151 -41.60 -43.37 8.05
C GLN A 151 -42.68 -44.00 8.92
N ASP A 152 -43.61 -43.16 9.38
CA ASP A 152 -44.74 -43.50 10.24
C ASP A 152 -44.39 -43.98 11.65
N ASP A 153 -43.11 -44.00 12.04
CA ASP A 153 -42.67 -44.39 13.37
C ASP A 153 -42.38 -43.16 14.26
N TRP A 154 -42.63 -43.31 15.57
CA TRP A 154 -42.38 -42.24 16.53
C TRP A 154 -40.94 -42.28 17.02
N PHE A 155 -40.27 -41.13 16.97
CA PHE A 155 -39.02 -40.94 17.70
C PHE A 155 -39.11 -39.75 18.64
N ARG A 156 -38.36 -39.81 19.75
CA ARG A 156 -38.25 -38.74 20.73
C ARG A 156 -37.01 -37.90 20.45
N LEU A 157 -37.18 -36.59 20.37
CA LEU A 157 -36.11 -35.61 20.24
C LEU A 157 -35.99 -34.85 21.55
N SER A 158 -34.81 -34.96 22.18
CA SER A 158 -34.54 -34.33 23.47
C SER A 158 -33.26 -33.51 23.39
N ILE A 159 -33.28 -32.25 23.82
CA ILE A 159 -32.17 -31.30 23.69
C ILE A 159 -31.94 -30.59 25.02
N LYS A 160 -30.68 -30.54 25.48
CA LYS A 160 -30.24 -29.64 26.55
C LYS A 160 -29.43 -28.52 25.93
N THR A 161 -29.86 -27.27 26.12
CA THR A 161 -29.17 -26.08 25.61
C THR A 161 -28.61 -25.27 26.77
N ASP A 162 -27.32 -24.94 26.70
CA ASP A 162 -26.60 -24.05 27.61
C ASP A 162 -26.26 -22.75 26.87
N LEU A 163 -27.05 -21.71 27.12
CA LEU A 163 -26.93 -20.41 26.46
C LEU A 163 -25.70 -19.64 26.93
N VAL A 164 -25.17 -19.96 28.11
CA VAL A 164 -23.98 -19.31 28.68
C VAL A 164 -22.72 -19.84 28.01
N LEU A 165 -22.60 -21.17 27.90
CA LEU A 165 -21.50 -21.79 27.16
C LEU A 165 -21.66 -21.65 25.65
N GLY A 166 -22.85 -21.31 25.18
CA GLY A 166 -23.18 -21.28 23.77
C GLY A 166 -23.12 -22.68 23.15
N LYS A 167 -23.59 -23.69 23.89
CA LYS A 167 -23.52 -25.11 23.53
C LYS A 167 -24.87 -25.81 23.68
N PHE A 168 -25.10 -26.89 22.95
CA PHE A 168 -26.23 -27.78 23.19
C PHE A 168 -25.86 -29.25 22.91
N LYS A 169 -26.60 -30.16 23.54
CA LYS A 169 -26.51 -31.61 23.34
C LYS A 169 -27.87 -32.16 22.94
N VAL A 170 -27.86 -33.20 22.11
CA VAL A 170 -29.07 -33.83 21.58
C VAL A 170 -29.08 -35.31 21.95
N ALA A 171 -30.25 -35.81 22.32
CA ALA A 171 -30.54 -37.23 22.48
C ALA A 171 -31.71 -37.64 21.57
N ILE A 172 -31.61 -38.82 20.96
CA ILE A 172 -32.65 -39.41 20.12
C ILE A 172 -33.12 -40.69 20.81
N ASN A 173 -34.43 -40.82 21.04
CA ASN A 173 -35.02 -41.96 21.76
C ASN A 173 -34.37 -42.21 23.13
N GLY A 174 -34.02 -41.14 23.85
CA GLY A 174 -33.35 -41.22 25.15
C GLY A 174 -31.84 -41.51 25.09
N VAL A 175 -31.29 -41.83 23.91
CA VAL A 175 -29.86 -42.09 23.72
C VAL A 175 -29.13 -40.78 23.42
N LEU A 176 -28.20 -40.39 24.29
CA LEU A 176 -27.42 -39.17 24.17
C LEU A 176 -26.40 -39.28 23.03
N ASN A 177 -26.38 -38.30 22.13
CA ASN A 177 -25.31 -38.17 21.14
C ASN A 177 -24.01 -37.73 21.85
N PRO A 178 -22.85 -38.34 21.56
CA PRO A 178 -21.60 -38.01 22.23
C PRO A 178 -21.09 -36.59 21.89
N ALA A 179 -21.46 -36.04 20.74
CA ALA A 179 -21.03 -34.72 20.32
C ALA A 179 -21.76 -33.58 21.05
N GLU A 180 -21.03 -32.51 21.31
CA GLU A 180 -21.57 -31.24 21.82
C GLU A 180 -21.47 -30.18 20.73
N PHE A 181 -22.58 -29.49 20.47
CA PHE A 181 -22.72 -28.57 19.36
C PHE A 181 -22.67 -27.13 19.83
N SER A 182 -22.04 -26.24 19.06
CA SER A 182 -22.17 -24.79 19.27
C SER A 182 -23.55 -24.30 18.87
N LEU A 183 -24.01 -23.18 19.45
CA LEU A 183 -25.22 -22.51 18.96
C LEU A 183 -25.11 -22.26 17.45
N ARG A 184 -26.25 -22.31 16.76
CA ARG A 184 -26.31 -22.19 15.30
C ARG A 184 -25.74 -20.87 14.80
N GLU A 185 -25.98 -19.77 15.51
CA GLU A 185 -25.42 -18.47 15.18
C GLU A 185 -24.56 -17.98 16.33
N ALA A 186 -23.38 -17.45 15.99
CA ALA A 186 -22.58 -16.64 16.91
C ALA A 186 -23.14 -15.22 16.89
N TYR A 187 -23.53 -14.71 18.06
CA TYR A 187 -24.04 -13.35 18.21
C TYR A 187 -23.85 -12.86 19.64
N THR A 188 -23.75 -11.54 19.78
CA THR A 188 -23.79 -10.83 21.05
C THR A 188 -25.08 -10.03 21.11
N PRO A 189 -26.04 -10.44 21.96
CA PRO A 189 -27.25 -9.69 22.26
C PRO A 189 -27.01 -8.21 22.57
N THR A 190 -27.81 -7.31 21.99
CA THR A 190 -27.88 -5.91 22.45
C THR A 190 -29.00 -5.72 23.47
N ALA A 191 -28.87 -4.73 24.35
CA ALA A 191 -29.92 -4.38 25.30
C ALA A 191 -31.18 -3.90 24.55
N SER A 192 -32.36 -4.27 25.05
CA SER A 192 -33.65 -3.86 24.49
C SER A 192 -34.72 -3.82 25.58
N MET A 193 -35.20 -2.63 25.92
CA MET A 193 -36.16 -2.37 27.02
C MET A 193 -35.80 -3.10 28.33
N GLY A 194 -36.42 -4.26 28.60
CA GLY A 194 -36.22 -5.06 29.81
C GLY A 194 -35.16 -6.17 29.70
N ARG A 195 -34.48 -6.30 28.55
CA ARG A 195 -33.46 -7.31 28.28
C ARG A 195 -32.05 -6.74 28.41
N ALA A 196 -31.19 -7.45 29.14
CA ALA A 196 -29.79 -7.09 29.32
C ALA A 196 -28.97 -7.35 28.05
N ALA A 197 -28.03 -6.45 27.73
CA ALA A 197 -27.04 -6.71 26.68
C ALA A 197 -26.21 -7.95 27.03
N THR A 198 -25.64 -8.59 26.02
CA THR A 198 -24.77 -9.79 26.09
C THR A 198 -25.42 -11.09 26.57
N ILE A 199 -26.62 -11.05 27.15
CA ILE A 199 -27.32 -12.25 27.65
C ILE A 199 -28.17 -12.91 26.56
N LYS A 200 -27.85 -14.17 26.25
CA LYS A 200 -28.62 -15.00 25.30
C LYS A 200 -29.82 -15.64 26.01
N GLU A 201 -30.96 -15.69 25.32
CA GLU A 201 -32.25 -16.11 25.87
C GLU A 201 -33.06 -16.92 24.86
N PHE A 202 -33.93 -17.83 25.31
CA PHE A 202 -34.93 -18.47 24.45
C PHE A 202 -36.25 -17.70 24.45
N HIS A 203 -36.78 -17.39 23.26
CA HIS A 203 -38.05 -16.67 23.06
C HIS A 203 -39.12 -17.48 22.32
N SER A 204 -38.74 -18.22 21.29
CA SER A 204 -39.72 -18.88 20.41
C SER A 204 -39.20 -20.18 19.81
N LEU A 205 -40.13 -21.09 19.52
CA LEU A 205 -39.92 -22.29 18.71
C LEU A 205 -40.52 -22.08 17.31
N ARG A 206 -39.79 -22.47 16.28
CA ARG A 206 -40.22 -22.44 14.88
C ARG A 206 -40.10 -23.81 14.26
N ILE A 207 -41.11 -24.21 13.50
CA ILE A 207 -41.10 -25.36 12.60
C ILE A 207 -41.41 -24.89 11.19
N ASN A 208 -40.48 -25.05 10.27
CA ASN A 208 -40.61 -24.61 8.88
C ASN A 208 -39.98 -25.62 7.93
N HIS A 209 -40.13 -25.40 6.62
CA HIS A 209 -39.21 -26.03 5.67
C HIS A 209 -37.80 -25.40 5.79
N THR A 210 -36.82 -25.83 4.99
CA THR A 210 -35.44 -25.28 5.05
C THR A 210 -35.34 -23.75 4.83
N SER A 211 -36.44 -23.08 4.43
CA SER A 211 -36.64 -21.64 4.58
C SER A 211 -38.13 -21.30 4.79
N ASP A 212 -38.41 -20.13 5.37
CA ASP A 212 -39.77 -19.69 5.75
C ASP A 212 -40.78 -19.62 4.58
N THR A 213 -40.32 -19.35 3.37
CA THR A 213 -41.17 -19.20 2.17
C THR A 213 -41.14 -20.43 1.26
N GLN A 214 -40.42 -21.48 1.63
CA GLN A 214 -40.23 -22.64 0.77
C GLN A 214 -41.50 -23.47 0.68
N VAL A 215 -41.96 -23.69 -0.56
CA VAL A 215 -43.10 -24.53 -0.89
C VAL A 215 -42.65 -25.97 -1.06
N ALA A 216 -43.23 -26.89 -0.27
CA ALA A 216 -42.95 -28.32 -0.37
C ALA A 216 -44.13 -29.13 0.19
N SER A 217 -44.09 -30.45 0.00
CA SER A 217 -45.04 -31.37 0.63
C SER A 217 -44.39 -32.06 1.82
N SER A 218 -44.99 -31.88 2.99
CA SER A 218 -44.53 -32.45 4.26
C SER A 218 -45.71 -32.87 5.12
N ASN A 219 -45.72 -34.16 5.47
CA ASN A 219 -46.68 -34.76 6.38
C ASN A 219 -45.95 -35.33 7.58
N PHE A 220 -46.31 -34.88 8.78
CA PHE A 220 -45.75 -35.37 10.04
C PHE A 220 -46.64 -34.97 11.21
N THR A 221 -46.35 -35.51 12.39
CA THR A 221 -47.05 -35.18 13.63
C THR A 221 -46.06 -34.94 14.75
N VAL A 222 -46.35 -33.96 15.60
CA VAL A 222 -45.61 -33.70 16.83
C VAL A 222 -46.55 -33.90 18.01
N ASP A 223 -46.03 -34.48 19.08
CA ASP A 223 -46.77 -34.68 20.31
C ASP A 223 -45.86 -34.54 21.54
N ASP A 224 -46.45 -34.32 22.72
CA ASP A 224 -45.75 -34.21 24.02
C ASP A 224 -44.60 -33.18 24.01
N LEU A 225 -44.87 -31.98 23.52
CA LEU A 225 -43.91 -30.90 23.40
C LEU A 225 -43.67 -30.19 24.75
N TYR A 226 -42.42 -30.22 25.20
CA TYR A 226 -41.93 -29.49 26.37
C TYR A 226 -40.76 -28.59 26.00
N ILE A 227 -40.78 -27.33 26.45
CA ILE A 227 -39.62 -26.45 26.54
C ILE A 227 -39.65 -25.74 27.88
N GLY A 228 -38.60 -25.91 28.68
CA GLY A 228 -38.52 -25.26 29.98
C GLY A 228 -37.22 -25.57 30.73
N LYS A 229 -37.13 -25.07 31.97
CA LYS A 229 -35.94 -25.23 32.82
C LYS A 229 -35.83 -26.60 33.51
N ASN A 230 -36.90 -27.40 33.55
CA ASN A 230 -36.83 -28.70 34.23
C ASN A 230 -36.08 -29.70 33.34
N PRO A 231 -35.08 -30.42 33.89
CA PRO A 231 -34.44 -31.51 33.19
C PRO A 231 -35.43 -32.58 32.77
N ILE A 232 -35.12 -33.26 31.66
CA ILE A 232 -35.88 -34.40 31.17
C ILE A 232 -35.59 -35.61 32.10
N PRO A 233 -36.56 -36.09 32.89
CA PRO A 233 -36.28 -36.95 34.05
C PRO A 233 -35.56 -38.27 33.75
N ASP A 234 -35.78 -38.83 32.57
CA ASP A 234 -35.26 -40.13 32.14
C ASP A 234 -34.02 -40.04 31.22
N ILE A 235 -33.48 -38.83 31.01
CA ILE A 235 -32.26 -38.61 30.23
C ILE A 235 -31.22 -37.88 31.09
N SER A 236 -30.13 -38.59 31.39
CA SER A 236 -28.96 -37.96 32.02
C SER A 236 -28.11 -37.25 30.97
N PHE A 237 -28.36 -35.95 30.78
CA PHE A 237 -27.50 -35.09 29.94
C PHE A 237 -26.11 -34.80 30.56
N LEU A 238 -25.74 -35.52 31.65
CA LEU A 238 -24.71 -35.15 32.63
C LEU A 238 -24.96 -33.77 33.25
N ALA A 239 -24.53 -33.57 34.49
CA ALA A 239 -24.68 -32.27 35.15
C ALA A 239 -24.06 -31.18 34.28
N SER A 240 -24.79 -30.07 34.04
CA SER A 240 -24.07 -28.84 33.68
C SER A 240 -23.12 -28.57 34.84
N PRO A 241 -21.87 -28.20 34.58
CA PRO A 241 -20.95 -27.90 35.65
C PRO A 241 -21.62 -26.88 36.59
N THR A 242 -21.76 -27.23 37.87
CA THR A 242 -22.01 -26.25 38.95
C THR A 242 -20.83 -25.32 39.12
N ALA A 243 -19.71 -25.67 38.47
CA ALA A 243 -18.60 -24.80 38.21
C ALA A 243 -19.06 -23.52 37.47
N ARG A 244 -18.62 -22.39 37.97
CA ARG A 244 -18.71 -21.05 37.41
C ARG A 244 -17.32 -20.51 37.24
N ILE A 245 -17.15 -19.66 36.25
CA ILE A 245 -15.91 -18.92 36.07
C ILE A 245 -16.13 -17.49 36.53
N ILE A 246 -15.07 -16.91 37.09
CA ILE A 246 -14.98 -15.48 37.30
C ILE A 246 -13.98 -14.94 36.29
N ASN A 247 -14.44 -14.12 35.36
CA ASN A 247 -13.58 -13.39 34.45
C ASN A 247 -13.17 -12.08 35.14
N VAL A 248 -11.90 -11.97 35.51
CA VAL A 248 -11.37 -10.74 36.12
C VAL A 248 -10.88 -9.81 35.02
N GLU A 249 -11.50 -8.63 34.92
CA GLU A 249 -11.05 -7.54 34.06
C GLU A 249 -10.13 -6.63 34.88
N GLN A 250 -8.82 -6.75 34.65
CA GLN A 250 -7.85 -5.94 35.39
C GLN A 250 -8.05 -4.44 35.06
N PRO A 251 -8.10 -3.56 36.07
CA PRO A 251 -8.21 -2.13 35.86
C PRO A 251 -6.93 -1.57 35.20
N SER A 252 -7.01 -0.37 34.62
CA SER A 252 -5.84 0.31 34.05
C SER A 252 -4.75 0.66 35.08
N TYR A 253 -5.12 0.75 36.36
CA TYR A 253 -4.22 1.00 37.48
C TYR A 253 -4.56 0.06 38.65
N GLY A 254 -3.55 -0.63 39.18
CA GLY A 254 -3.73 -1.62 40.25
C GLY A 254 -4.06 -3.01 39.73
N SER A 255 -4.46 -3.90 40.65
CA SER A 255 -4.76 -5.30 40.32
C SER A 255 -5.88 -5.86 41.18
N ILE A 256 -6.76 -6.63 40.57
CA ILE A 256 -7.79 -7.43 41.24
C ILE A 256 -7.27 -8.85 41.43
N SER A 257 -7.38 -9.35 42.65
CA SER A 257 -7.13 -10.74 43.02
C SER A 257 -8.36 -11.35 43.68
N LEU A 258 -8.49 -12.67 43.61
CA LEU A 258 -9.58 -13.44 44.20
C LEU A 258 -9.03 -14.35 45.30
N ASN A 259 -9.78 -14.53 46.39
CA ASN A 259 -9.46 -15.48 47.44
C ASN A 259 -10.72 -16.26 47.90
N PRO A 260 -10.75 -17.60 47.80
CA PRO A 260 -9.74 -18.44 47.13
C PRO A 260 -9.67 -18.14 45.63
N ALA A 261 -8.48 -18.22 45.02
CA ALA A 261 -8.34 -18.17 43.56
C ALA A 261 -8.48 -19.58 42.99
N GLN A 262 -9.47 -19.79 42.14
CA GLN A 262 -9.75 -21.09 41.52
C GLN A 262 -10.02 -20.92 40.02
N ALA A 263 -9.67 -21.94 39.23
CA ALA A 263 -9.98 -21.97 37.79
C ALA A 263 -11.50 -22.08 37.53
N SER A 264 -12.26 -22.56 38.52
CA SER A 264 -13.71 -22.57 38.54
C SER A 264 -14.22 -22.72 39.97
N TYR A 265 -15.40 -22.18 40.25
CA TYR A 265 -16.03 -22.10 41.56
C TYR A 265 -17.39 -22.78 41.54
N GLN A 266 -17.83 -23.41 42.62
CA GLN A 266 -19.19 -23.93 42.70
C GLN A 266 -20.19 -22.81 42.98
N VAL A 267 -21.43 -22.98 42.51
CA VAL A 267 -22.53 -22.10 42.92
C VAL A 267 -22.65 -22.09 44.45
N ASN A 268 -22.73 -20.90 45.02
CA ASN A 268 -22.69 -20.53 46.43
C ASN A 268 -21.32 -20.58 47.11
N ASP A 269 -20.24 -20.88 46.38
CA ASP A 269 -18.89 -20.62 46.91
C ASP A 269 -18.78 -19.15 47.29
N GLN A 270 -18.18 -18.87 48.44
CA GLN A 270 -17.90 -17.52 48.88
C GLN A 270 -16.50 -17.12 48.42
N VAL A 271 -16.40 -16.03 47.66
CA VAL A 271 -15.15 -15.51 47.12
C VAL A 271 -14.98 -14.06 47.54
N THR A 272 -13.75 -13.68 47.88
CA THR A 272 -13.40 -12.28 48.16
C THR A 272 -12.57 -11.73 47.03
N ALA A 273 -13.07 -10.69 46.35
CA ALA A 273 -12.29 -9.88 45.43
C ALA A 273 -11.55 -8.78 46.20
N THR A 274 -10.24 -8.67 45.97
CA THR A 274 -9.37 -7.64 46.55
C THR A 274 -8.77 -6.81 45.42
N LEU A 275 -9.14 -5.54 45.36
CA LEU A 275 -8.55 -4.52 44.50
C LEU A 275 -7.39 -3.88 45.26
N THR A 276 -6.19 -4.15 44.79
CA THR A 276 -4.97 -3.51 45.28
C THR A 276 -4.68 -2.30 44.41
N LEU A 277 -4.64 -1.11 45.00
CA LEU A 277 -4.37 0.14 44.31
C LEU A 277 -2.99 0.70 44.65
N PRO A 278 -2.26 1.25 43.67
CA PRO A 278 -1.07 2.06 43.91
C PRO A 278 -1.44 3.36 44.64
N GLN A 279 -0.46 3.99 45.27
CA GLN A 279 -0.65 5.28 45.93
C GLN A 279 -1.17 6.34 44.95
N GLY A 280 -2.19 7.09 45.38
CA GLY A 280 -2.82 8.17 44.62
C GLY A 280 -3.92 7.74 43.64
N TYR A 281 -4.36 6.49 43.73
CA TYR A 281 -5.52 5.98 43.00
C TYR A 281 -6.64 5.58 43.96
N LEU A 282 -7.88 5.82 43.55
CA LEU A 282 -9.09 5.46 44.29
C LEU A 282 -9.95 4.50 43.47
N ASN A 283 -10.64 3.60 44.18
CA ASN A 283 -11.70 2.81 43.58
C ASN A 283 -12.94 3.69 43.40
N ASN A 284 -13.26 4.02 42.16
CA ASN A 284 -14.48 4.75 41.79
C ASN A 284 -15.68 3.80 41.58
N GLY A 285 -15.47 2.50 41.78
CA GLY A 285 -16.53 1.50 41.79
C GLY A 285 -16.05 0.19 41.19
N TRP A 286 -16.41 -0.93 41.82
CA TRP A 286 -16.38 -2.22 41.12
C TRP A 286 -17.27 -2.18 39.88
N THR A 287 -16.86 -2.89 38.83
CA THR A 287 -17.57 -3.04 37.56
C THR A 287 -17.86 -4.52 37.29
N GLY A 288 -18.72 -4.80 36.31
CA GLY A 288 -19.24 -6.14 36.06
C GLY A 288 -20.34 -6.50 37.05
N ASP A 289 -20.21 -7.65 37.70
CA ASP A 289 -21.20 -8.20 38.64
C ASP A 289 -21.01 -7.73 40.09
N LEU A 290 -19.97 -6.93 40.36
CA LEU A 290 -19.76 -6.27 41.65
C LEU A 290 -20.06 -4.77 41.54
N SER A 291 -20.33 -4.15 42.69
CA SER A 291 -20.57 -2.71 42.83
C SER A 291 -19.96 -2.19 44.14
N GLY A 292 -20.01 -0.89 44.41
CA GLY A 292 -19.42 -0.29 45.63
C GLY A 292 -17.96 0.12 45.46
N THR A 293 -17.42 0.88 46.41
CA THR A 293 -16.09 1.52 46.34
C THR A 293 -15.08 0.95 47.33
N GLU A 294 -15.46 -0.06 48.10
CA GLU A 294 -14.57 -0.79 48.99
C GLU A 294 -13.43 -1.48 48.21
N LEU A 295 -12.23 -1.57 48.79
CA LEU A 295 -11.09 -2.25 48.16
C LEU A 295 -11.16 -3.77 48.28
N THR A 296 -11.98 -4.30 49.18
CA THR A 296 -12.22 -5.73 49.36
C THR A 296 -13.70 -5.99 49.42
N LYS A 297 -14.19 -6.92 48.60
CA LYS A 297 -15.61 -7.29 48.56
C LYS A 297 -15.78 -8.79 48.54
N THR A 298 -16.51 -9.30 49.53
CA THR A 298 -16.90 -10.72 49.62
C THR A 298 -18.28 -10.91 49.01
N PHE A 299 -18.42 -11.93 48.16
CA PHE A 299 -19.67 -12.24 47.47
C PHE A 299 -19.81 -13.76 47.26
N ASN A 300 -21.02 -14.21 46.98
CA ASN A 300 -21.29 -15.61 46.66
C ASN A 300 -21.39 -15.79 45.15
N ILE A 301 -20.88 -16.91 44.66
CA ILE A 301 -20.93 -17.27 43.25
C ILE A 301 -22.34 -17.72 42.89
N THR A 302 -23.08 -16.91 42.13
CA THR A 302 -24.45 -17.25 41.71
C THR A 302 -24.53 -17.69 40.25
N ASN A 303 -23.61 -17.22 39.42
CA ASN A 303 -23.52 -17.43 37.97
C ASN A 303 -22.05 -17.26 37.53
N ASN A 304 -21.77 -17.33 36.22
CA ASN A 304 -20.47 -16.88 35.72
C ASN A 304 -20.42 -15.37 35.94
N MET A 305 -19.35 -14.89 36.55
CA MET A 305 -19.24 -13.49 36.95
C MET A 305 -18.11 -12.79 36.18
N VAL A 306 -18.28 -11.51 35.91
CA VAL A 306 -17.23 -10.60 35.48
C VAL A 306 -16.94 -9.66 36.64
N VAL A 307 -15.67 -9.56 37.03
CA VAL A 307 -15.24 -8.68 38.12
C VAL A 307 -14.20 -7.73 37.57
N GLY A 308 -14.54 -6.46 37.49
CA GLY A 308 -13.61 -5.38 37.15
C GLY A 308 -13.67 -4.25 38.16
N ALA A 309 -12.86 -3.21 37.96
CA ALA A 309 -12.95 -1.99 38.75
C ALA A 309 -12.70 -0.76 37.88
N ASN A 310 -13.45 0.29 38.17
CA ASN A 310 -13.19 1.63 37.66
C ASN A 310 -12.28 2.35 38.65
N VAL A 311 -11.03 2.58 38.27
CA VAL A 311 -10.02 3.21 39.12
C VAL A 311 -9.76 4.61 38.59
N THR A 312 -9.88 5.62 39.46
CA THR A 312 -9.62 7.02 39.11
C THR A 312 -8.46 7.58 39.91
N VAL A 313 -7.90 8.67 39.41
CA VAL A 313 -6.88 9.45 40.13
C VAL A 313 -7.51 10.09 41.37
N ASP A 314 -6.81 9.98 42.50
CA ASP A 314 -7.12 10.73 43.71
C ASP A 314 -6.68 12.18 43.53
N ASN A 315 -7.60 13.09 43.23
CA ASN A 315 -7.23 14.50 43.07
C ASN A 315 -6.80 15.19 44.38
N THR A 316 -7.02 14.56 45.55
CA THR A 316 -6.58 15.08 46.85
C THR A 316 -5.18 14.60 47.24
N ALA A 317 -4.72 13.50 46.64
CA ALA A 317 -3.38 12.95 46.79
C ALA A 317 -2.93 12.27 45.48
N PRO A 318 -2.68 13.04 44.40
CA PRO A 318 -2.48 12.46 43.08
C PRO A 318 -1.22 11.57 42.99
N PRO A 319 -1.19 10.61 42.07
CA PRO A 319 -0.01 9.77 41.83
C PRO A 319 1.19 10.62 41.47
N ALA A 320 2.38 10.17 41.86
CA ALA A 320 3.61 10.80 41.43
C ALA A 320 3.70 10.84 39.89
N GLU A 321 4.20 11.93 39.35
CA GLU A 321 4.47 12.05 37.92
C GLU A 321 5.94 11.82 37.62
N TYR A 322 6.22 11.05 36.57
CA TYR A 322 7.57 10.71 36.15
C TYR A 322 7.79 11.02 34.68
N THR A 323 9.06 11.22 34.33
CA THR A 323 9.50 11.42 32.96
C THR A 323 9.96 10.11 32.34
N VAL A 324 9.72 9.96 31.03
CA VAL A 324 10.37 8.92 30.22
C VAL A 324 11.24 9.64 29.20
N ALA A 325 12.52 9.81 29.52
CA ALA A 325 13.51 10.40 28.64
C ALA A 325 13.85 9.42 27.51
N VAL A 326 13.57 9.80 26.27
CA VAL A 326 13.89 8.99 25.08
C VAL A 326 15.19 9.47 24.46
N THR A 327 16.24 8.67 24.58
CA THR A 327 17.49 8.87 23.83
C THR A 327 17.29 8.33 22.42
N GLN A 328 17.01 9.20 21.46
CA GLN A 328 16.80 8.80 20.07
C GLN A 328 18.10 8.21 19.49
N PRO A 329 18.08 6.96 19.01
CA PRO A 329 19.26 6.34 18.39
C PRO A 329 19.55 6.97 17.02
N ALA A 330 20.80 6.91 16.58
CA ALA A 330 21.11 7.22 15.19
C ALA A 330 20.47 6.16 14.26
N ASN A 331 19.88 6.59 13.15
CA ASN A 331 19.26 5.72 12.13
C ASN A 331 18.07 4.87 12.61
N ALA A 332 17.39 5.28 13.67
CA ALA A 332 16.05 4.79 14.00
C ALA A 332 15.28 5.89 14.76
N THR A 333 13.99 5.68 14.95
CA THR A 333 13.15 6.56 15.78
C THR A 333 12.39 5.74 16.80
N ILE A 334 12.39 6.19 18.06
CA ILE A 334 11.59 5.61 19.13
C ILE A 334 10.37 6.49 19.34
N THR A 335 9.17 5.90 19.31
CA THR A 335 7.91 6.57 19.64
C THR A 335 7.27 5.94 20.86
N LEU A 336 6.52 6.74 21.63
CA LEU A 336 5.78 6.29 22.82
C LEU A 336 4.28 6.40 22.56
N SER A 337 3.52 5.38 22.98
CA SER A 337 2.06 5.39 22.96
C SER A 337 1.50 4.82 24.26
N PRO A 338 0.66 5.57 25.00
CA PRO A 338 0.25 6.95 24.73
C PRO A 338 1.41 7.95 24.87
N ALA A 339 1.29 9.11 24.24
CA ALA A 339 2.23 10.23 24.41
C ALA A 339 2.10 10.84 25.82
N PRO A 340 3.17 11.44 26.38
CA PRO A 340 3.11 12.03 27.72
C PRO A 340 2.24 13.28 27.74
N THR A 341 1.57 13.53 28.87
CA THR A 341 0.87 14.80 29.10
C THR A 341 1.83 15.78 29.76
N ASN A 342 2.06 16.96 29.15
CA ASN A 342 3.04 17.94 29.61
C ASN A 342 4.44 17.37 29.88
N GLY A 343 4.85 16.37 29.09
CA GLY A 343 6.16 15.72 29.22
C GLY A 343 6.30 14.69 30.34
N LYS A 344 5.21 14.36 31.03
CA LYS A 344 5.19 13.38 32.13
C LYS A 344 4.09 12.33 31.97
N TYR A 345 4.24 11.25 32.74
CA TYR A 345 3.25 10.20 32.93
C TYR A 345 2.95 10.06 34.42
N LEU A 346 1.71 9.73 34.76
CA LEU A 346 1.38 9.30 36.13
C LEU A 346 2.04 7.95 36.41
N SER A 347 2.46 7.72 37.64
CA SER A 347 2.97 6.43 38.11
C SER A 347 2.03 5.30 37.70
N GLU A 348 2.57 4.15 37.31
CA GLU A 348 1.85 2.97 36.80
C GLU A 348 1.18 3.14 35.43
N THR A 349 1.34 4.29 34.75
CA THR A 349 0.86 4.42 33.36
C THR A 349 1.56 3.39 32.49
N THR A 350 0.78 2.58 31.78
CA THR A 350 1.31 1.60 30.82
C THR A 350 1.60 2.29 29.49
N VAL A 351 2.86 2.28 29.07
CA VAL A 351 3.36 2.92 27.85
C VAL A 351 4.00 1.87 26.95
N THR A 352 3.74 1.96 25.65
CA THR A 352 4.39 1.16 24.61
C THR A 352 5.42 1.99 23.88
N ALA A 353 6.69 1.60 23.98
CA ALA A 353 7.77 2.13 23.13
C ALA A 353 7.89 1.30 21.85
N THR A 354 7.94 1.96 20.69
CA THR A 354 8.14 1.31 19.38
C THR A 354 9.34 1.93 18.68
N VAL A 355 10.27 1.10 18.18
CA VAL A 355 11.42 1.53 17.40
C VAL A 355 11.19 1.28 15.91
N ASN A 356 11.30 2.33 15.10
CA ASN A 356 11.26 2.26 13.64
C ASN A 356 12.69 2.44 13.11
N VAL A 357 13.27 1.35 12.62
CA VAL A 357 14.67 1.29 12.16
C VAL A 357 14.76 1.77 10.71
N ALA A 358 15.73 2.63 10.40
CA ALA A 358 16.00 3.04 9.03
C ALA A 358 16.47 1.85 8.18
N SER A 359 16.31 1.97 6.86
CA SER A 359 16.88 1.03 5.90
C SER A 359 18.40 0.85 6.17
N CYS A 360 18.90 -0.37 5.98
CA CYS A 360 20.28 -0.80 6.28
C CYS A 360 20.66 -1.09 7.72
N TYR A 361 19.80 -0.79 8.69
CA TYR A 361 20.10 -1.02 10.08
C TYR A 361 19.21 -2.13 10.65
N GLN A 362 19.67 -2.69 11.76
CA GLN A 362 18.94 -3.66 12.55
C GLN A 362 18.87 -3.20 13.99
N PHE A 363 17.78 -3.57 14.64
CA PHE A 363 17.59 -3.37 16.06
C PHE A 363 18.22 -4.54 16.82
N ASN A 364 19.27 -4.24 17.62
CA ASN A 364 19.94 -5.24 18.44
C ASN A 364 19.29 -5.37 19.83
N GLY A 365 18.62 -4.33 20.31
CA GLY A 365 17.87 -4.37 21.57
C GLY A 365 17.65 -3.00 22.20
N TRP A 366 16.75 -2.95 23.18
CA TRP A 366 16.51 -1.74 23.97
C TRP A 366 17.67 -1.48 24.95
N THR A 367 17.92 -0.21 25.23
CA THR A 367 18.92 0.26 26.21
C THR A 367 18.27 1.15 27.28
N GLY A 368 19.02 1.42 28.36
CA GLY A 368 18.52 2.17 29.52
C GLY A 368 17.63 1.30 30.41
N ASN A 369 16.44 1.79 30.77
CA ASN A 369 15.49 1.08 31.61
C ASN A 369 14.66 0.02 30.86
N LEU A 370 14.84 -0.12 29.55
CA LEU A 370 14.26 -1.20 28.75
C LEU A 370 15.33 -2.20 28.30
N SER A 371 14.89 -3.41 27.96
CA SER A 371 15.74 -4.52 27.49
C SER A 371 14.99 -5.40 26.47
N GLY A 372 15.69 -6.33 25.81
CA GLY A 372 15.11 -7.27 24.85
C GLY A 372 15.11 -6.78 23.40
N THR A 373 14.79 -7.67 22.47
CA THR A 373 15.00 -7.51 21.01
C THR A 373 13.71 -7.31 20.22
N GLN A 374 12.58 -7.15 20.90
CA GLN A 374 11.29 -6.87 20.28
C GLN A 374 11.23 -5.39 19.89
N VAL A 375 10.92 -5.09 18.63
CA VAL A 375 10.85 -3.70 18.11
C VAL A 375 9.74 -2.86 18.76
N SER A 376 8.85 -3.49 19.53
CA SER A 376 7.87 -2.82 20.36
C SER A 376 7.89 -3.46 21.75
N LYS A 377 7.86 -2.63 22.81
CA LYS A 377 7.88 -3.07 24.20
C LYS A 377 6.97 -2.21 25.06
N THR A 378 6.06 -2.88 25.78
CA THR A 378 5.13 -2.27 26.75
C THR A 378 5.71 -2.35 28.17
N PHE A 379 5.60 -1.27 28.94
CA PHE A 379 6.11 -1.17 30.32
C PHE A 379 5.26 -0.20 31.15
N ALA A 380 5.24 -0.39 32.47
CA ALA A 380 4.62 0.54 33.42
C ALA A 380 5.65 1.57 33.91
N VAL A 381 5.27 2.85 33.93
CA VAL A 381 6.12 3.94 34.42
C VAL A 381 6.09 3.97 35.95
N SER A 382 7.09 3.39 36.61
CA SER A 382 7.16 3.32 38.09
C SER A 382 8.12 4.34 38.72
N GLY A 383 8.79 5.14 37.90
CA GLY A 383 9.80 6.14 38.28
C GLY A 383 10.28 6.91 37.05
N ASP A 384 11.22 7.84 37.23
CA ASP A 384 11.91 8.46 36.08
C ASP A 384 12.68 7.39 35.30
N MET A 385 12.42 7.30 34.00
CA MET A 385 13.00 6.31 33.10
C MET A 385 13.78 6.98 31.99
N SER A 386 14.90 6.40 31.59
CA SER A 386 15.62 6.73 30.38
C SER A 386 15.65 5.51 29.47
N ILE A 387 15.18 5.65 28.23
CA ILE A 387 15.13 4.55 27.26
C ILE A 387 15.89 4.93 26.00
N GLY A 388 16.50 3.94 25.35
CA GLY A 388 17.15 4.08 24.06
C GLY A 388 17.11 2.76 23.29
N ALA A 389 17.78 2.72 22.14
CA ALA A 389 17.89 1.52 21.33
C ALA A 389 19.31 1.36 20.81
N GLU A 390 19.79 0.12 20.78
CA GLU A 390 21.01 -0.25 20.10
C GLU A 390 20.69 -0.57 18.64
N ILE A 391 21.20 0.28 17.75
CA ILE A 391 21.02 0.16 16.30
C ILE A 391 22.38 -0.10 15.67
N ALA A 392 22.48 -1.17 14.88
CA ALA A 392 23.69 -1.55 14.16
C ALA A 392 23.42 -1.67 12.67
N ILE A 393 24.47 -1.50 11.85
CA ILE A 393 24.38 -1.77 10.41
C ILE A 393 24.10 -3.27 10.22
N ASN A 394 23.16 -3.61 9.34
CA ASN A 394 22.96 -4.99 8.91
C ASN A 394 24.13 -5.43 8.04
N THR A 395 25.02 -6.25 8.61
CA THR A 395 26.21 -6.80 7.94
C THR A 395 25.99 -8.17 7.32
N THR A 396 24.77 -8.73 7.39
CA THR A 396 24.42 -10.02 6.76
C THR A 396 24.75 -9.94 5.28
N PRO A 397 25.67 -10.73 4.70
CA PRO A 397 26.02 -10.65 3.29
C PRO A 397 24.82 -10.94 2.38
N GLY A 398 24.77 -10.28 1.23
CA GLY A 398 23.75 -10.56 0.22
C GLY A 398 23.99 -11.90 -0.45
N ILE A 399 22.94 -12.64 -0.77
CA ILE A 399 23.02 -13.93 -1.45
C ILE A 399 22.10 -13.99 -2.66
N THR A 400 22.43 -14.87 -3.61
CA THR A 400 21.54 -15.22 -4.73
C THR A 400 20.63 -16.38 -4.33
N ARG A 401 19.32 -16.16 -4.38
CA ARG A 401 18.26 -17.14 -4.14
C ARG A 401 17.65 -17.52 -5.49
N ASN A 402 18.00 -18.70 -6.00
CA ASN A 402 17.35 -19.25 -7.18
C ASN A 402 16.02 -19.89 -6.77
N VAL A 403 14.93 -19.54 -7.46
CA VAL A 403 13.58 -20.05 -7.14
C VAL A 403 12.94 -20.66 -8.39
N THR A 404 12.33 -21.84 -8.22
CA THR A 404 11.72 -22.63 -9.31
C THR A 404 10.22 -22.84 -9.10
N THR A 405 9.71 -22.62 -7.89
CA THR A 405 8.30 -22.85 -7.55
C THR A 405 7.68 -21.63 -6.86
N VAL A 406 6.34 -21.55 -6.86
CA VAL A 406 5.59 -20.51 -6.13
C VAL A 406 5.94 -20.49 -4.63
N THR A 407 6.07 -21.66 -4.01
CA THR A 407 6.41 -21.78 -2.58
C THR A 407 7.79 -21.23 -2.30
N GLU A 408 8.79 -21.59 -3.11
CA GLU A 408 10.16 -21.07 -2.99
C GLU A 408 10.20 -19.56 -3.24
N PHE A 409 9.44 -19.06 -4.21
CA PHE A 409 9.42 -17.63 -4.51
C PHE A 409 8.82 -16.83 -3.35
N LYS A 410 7.69 -17.26 -2.79
CA LYS A 410 7.10 -16.64 -1.59
C LYS A 410 8.06 -16.67 -0.40
N ALA A 411 8.75 -17.81 -0.17
CA ALA A 411 9.73 -17.94 0.89
C ALA A 411 10.94 -17.02 0.69
N ALA A 412 11.44 -16.89 -0.54
CA ALA A 412 12.55 -15.99 -0.87
C ALA A 412 12.18 -14.51 -0.65
N LEU A 413 10.99 -14.09 -1.07
CA LEU A 413 10.49 -12.73 -0.83
C LEU A 413 10.34 -12.41 0.66
N ALA A 414 9.92 -13.38 1.47
CA ALA A 414 9.84 -13.22 2.93
C ALA A 414 11.22 -13.17 3.61
N ALA A 415 12.22 -13.88 3.07
CA ALA A 415 13.54 -14.03 3.67
C ALA A 415 14.60 -13.04 3.18
N MET A 416 14.26 -12.15 2.23
CA MET A 416 15.23 -11.29 1.58
C MET A 416 15.92 -10.31 2.55
N ASN A 417 17.18 -9.99 2.26
CA ASN A 417 17.98 -9.01 3.01
C ASN A 417 18.69 -8.05 2.05
N PRO A 418 19.12 -6.86 2.52
CA PRO A 418 19.87 -5.94 1.69
C PRO A 418 21.03 -6.62 0.94
N GLY A 419 21.09 -6.46 -0.39
CA GLY A 419 22.09 -7.09 -1.25
C GLY A 419 21.70 -8.46 -1.82
N ASP A 420 20.54 -9.01 -1.44
CA ASP A 420 20.06 -10.27 -2.02
C ASP A 420 19.64 -10.10 -3.48
N ILE A 421 19.85 -11.16 -4.26
CA ILE A 421 19.29 -11.33 -5.61
C ILE A 421 18.31 -12.49 -5.55
N ILE A 422 17.04 -12.26 -5.84
CA ILE A 422 16.07 -13.33 -6.08
C ILE A 422 16.02 -13.56 -7.58
N SER A 423 16.52 -14.71 -8.03
CA SER A 423 16.54 -15.11 -9.45
C SER A 423 15.46 -16.15 -9.70
N VAL A 424 14.42 -15.77 -10.42
CA VAL A 424 13.25 -16.61 -10.69
C VAL A 424 13.43 -17.33 -12.02
N GLU A 425 13.42 -18.67 -11.98
CA GLU A 425 13.53 -19.51 -13.17
C GLU A 425 12.30 -19.37 -14.09
N ASP A 426 12.44 -19.80 -15.33
CA ASP A 426 11.36 -19.73 -16.32
C ASP A 426 10.16 -20.56 -15.87
N GLY A 427 8.95 -20.03 -16.05
CA GLY A 427 7.74 -20.71 -15.59
C GLY A 427 6.58 -19.77 -15.30
N SER A 428 5.50 -20.35 -14.77
CA SER A 428 4.27 -19.63 -14.42
C SER A 428 4.07 -19.64 -12.92
N TYR A 429 3.83 -18.45 -12.35
CA TYR A 429 3.79 -18.23 -10.91
C TYR A 429 2.52 -17.46 -10.52
N ASP A 430 1.54 -18.19 -9.98
CA ASP A 430 0.41 -17.59 -9.27
C ASP A 430 0.78 -17.38 -7.80
N LEU A 431 1.15 -16.15 -7.46
CA LEU A 431 1.46 -15.76 -6.10
C LEU A 431 0.20 -15.41 -5.29
N SER A 432 -0.96 -15.34 -5.93
CA SER A 432 -2.15 -14.68 -5.39
C SER A 432 -1.81 -13.24 -4.94
N SER A 433 -2.61 -12.64 -4.05
CA SER A 433 -2.19 -11.37 -3.45
C SER A 433 -1.05 -11.59 -2.45
N LEU A 434 0.04 -10.84 -2.61
CA LEU A 434 1.23 -10.96 -1.76
C LEU A 434 1.78 -9.57 -1.40
N THR A 435 2.03 -9.36 -0.11
CA THR A 435 2.71 -8.16 0.39
C THR A 435 4.21 -8.41 0.56
N VAL A 436 5.02 -7.51 0.04
CA VAL A 436 6.48 -7.48 0.19
C VAL A 436 6.82 -6.19 0.92
N ASN A 437 7.53 -6.29 2.05
CA ASN A 437 7.74 -5.14 2.96
C ASN A 437 9.18 -5.02 3.48
N ARG A 438 10.14 -5.61 2.76
CA ARG A 438 11.56 -5.60 3.15
C ARG A 438 12.35 -4.62 2.29
N SER A 439 12.89 -3.60 2.95
CA SER A 439 13.78 -2.61 2.31
C SER A 439 15.23 -3.11 2.18
N ALA A 440 15.92 -2.56 1.20
CA ALA A 440 17.34 -2.76 0.94
C ALA A 440 18.15 -1.53 1.35
N CYS A 441 19.35 -1.40 0.77
CA CYS A 441 20.27 -0.29 0.98
C CYS A 441 20.70 0.37 -0.32
N PRO A 442 21.09 1.66 -0.29
CA PRO A 442 21.67 2.31 -1.47
C PRO A 442 22.87 1.57 -2.04
N ASN A 443 23.75 1.05 -1.16
CA ASN A 443 24.96 0.31 -1.54
C ASN A 443 24.77 -1.21 -1.57
N ARG A 444 23.59 -1.70 -1.20
CA ARG A 444 23.25 -3.13 -1.17
C ARG A 444 21.77 -3.27 -1.57
N PRO A 445 21.42 -2.94 -2.82
CA PRO A 445 20.04 -3.04 -3.29
C PRO A 445 19.58 -4.50 -3.29
N ILE A 446 18.28 -4.72 -3.18
CA ILE A 446 17.68 -6.04 -3.43
C ILE A 446 17.25 -6.05 -4.89
N VAL A 447 17.58 -7.12 -5.61
CA VAL A 447 17.16 -7.32 -7.00
C VAL A 447 16.28 -8.56 -7.08
N ILE A 448 15.02 -8.38 -7.41
CA ILE A 448 14.07 -9.45 -7.71
C ILE A 448 13.97 -9.50 -9.22
N LYS A 449 14.47 -10.58 -9.85
CA LYS A 449 14.56 -10.67 -11.30
C LYS A 449 14.12 -12.03 -11.85
N ALA A 450 13.51 -12.00 -13.04
CA ALA A 450 13.47 -13.17 -13.90
C ALA A 450 14.90 -13.54 -14.32
N LYS A 451 15.21 -14.84 -14.36
CA LYS A 451 16.49 -15.34 -14.85
C LYS A 451 16.65 -15.02 -16.33
N ASN A 452 15.66 -15.41 -17.13
CA ASN A 452 15.52 -15.02 -18.52
C ASN A 452 14.36 -14.03 -18.66
N GLN A 453 14.63 -12.87 -19.26
CA GLN A 453 13.65 -11.80 -19.39
C GLN A 453 12.38 -12.26 -20.12
N GLY A 454 11.22 -11.97 -19.56
CA GLY A 454 9.90 -12.31 -20.07
C GLY A 454 9.47 -13.76 -19.82
N GLN A 455 10.36 -14.65 -19.35
CA GLN A 455 10.09 -16.09 -19.21
C GLN A 455 9.58 -16.50 -17.83
N ALA A 456 9.74 -15.65 -16.80
CA ALA A 456 9.03 -15.79 -15.53
C ALA A 456 7.69 -15.02 -15.59
N ILE A 457 6.59 -15.77 -15.69
CA ILE A 457 5.25 -15.24 -15.90
C ILE A 457 4.51 -15.17 -14.56
N LEU A 458 4.09 -13.97 -14.16
CA LEU A 458 3.22 -13.75 -13.01
C LEU A 458 1.77 -13.77 -13.47
N ASN A 459 1.01 -14.80 -13.09
CA ASN A 459 -0.35 -15.05 -13.59
C ASN A 459 -1.36 -15.30 -12.46
N GLY A 460 -2.57 -15.76 -12.81
CA GLY A 460 -3.63 -16.01 -11.84
C GLY A 460 -4.01 -14.74 -11.08
N ALA A 461 -4.32 -14.85 -9.79
CA ALA A 461 -4.70 -13.69 -8.97
C ALA A 461 -3.49 -12.92 -8.42
N THR A 462 -2.33 -12.94 -9.12
CA THR A 462 -1.10 -12.32 -8.64
C THR A 462 -1.22 -10.80 -8.57
N ALA A 463 -1.26 -10.26 -7.35
CA ALA A 463 -1.22 -8.84 -7.06
C ALA A 463 -0.10 -8.56 -6.05
N LEU A 464 0.89 -7.76 -6.45
CA LEU A 464 2.04 -7.42 -5.60
C LEU A 464 1.78 -6.11 -4.87
N VAL A 465 1.73 -6.17 -3.54
CA VAL A 465 1.71 -4.98 -2.68
C VAL A 465 3.12 -4.76 -2.15
N LEU A 466 3.82 -3.77 -2.68
CA LEU A 466 5.13 -3.33 -2.21
C LEU A 466 4.88 -2.26 -1.15
N ASP A 467 5.15 -2.54 0.12
CA ASP A 467 4.83 -1.62 1.21
C ASP A 467 6.08 -1.20 1.99
N GLY A 468 6.40 0.09 1.99
CA GLY A 468 7.54 0.65 2.70
C GLY A 468 8.90 0.24 2.12
N LEU A 469 8.95 -0.17 0.85
CA LEU A 469 10.19 -0.61 0.20
C LEU A 469 11.09 0.57 -0.16
N GLN A 470 12.39 0.34 0.01
CA GLN A 470 13.45 1.22 -0.48
C GLN A 470 14.59 0.45 -1.12
N TYR A 471 15.14 0.99 -2.21
CA TYR A 471 16.30 0.43 -2.94
C TYR A 471 16.07 -1.01 -3.45
N VAL A 472 14.84 -1.32 -3.85
CA VAL A 472 14.46 -2.63 -4.41
C VAL A 472 14.21 -2.49 -5.91
N THR A 473 14.73 -3.42 -6.71
CA THR A 473 14.47 -3.51 -8.15
C THR A 473 13.65 -4.74 -8.48
N LEU A 474 12.58 -4.58 -9.25
CA LEU A 474 11.79 -5.66 -9.84
C LEU A 474 12.00 -5.68 -11.35
N GLN A 475 12.57 -6.78 -11.86
CA GLN A 475 13.13 -6.81 -13.21
C GLN A 475 12.75 -8.05 -14.04
N GLY A 476 12.37 -7.83 -15.30
CA GLY A 476 12.37 -8.90 -16.30
C GLY A 476 11.13 -9.81 -16.32
N PHE A 477 10.06 -9.51 -15.58
CA PHE A 477 8.88 -10.38 -15.47
C PHE A 477 7.84 -10.13 -16.57
N SER A 478 7.02 -11.14 -16.85
CA SER A 478 5.81 -11.02 -17.67
C SER A 478 4.56 -11.06 -16.79
N PHE A 479 3.89 -9.93 -16.60
CA PHE A 479 2.66 -9.81 -15.82
C PHE A 479 1.45 -10.14 -16.70
N ARG A 480 0.79 -11.26 -16.36
CA ARG A 480 -0.40 -11.84 -16.98
C ARG A 480 -1.49 -12.15 -15.94
N SER A 481 -1.50 -11.39 -14.84
CA SER A 481 -2.48 -11.55 -13.76
C SER A 481 -3.90 -11.31 -14.27
N ALA A 482 -4.85 -12.05 -13.72
CA ALA A 482 -6.28 -11.95 -13.98
C ALA A 482 -7.02 -11.55 -12.70
N ASN A 483 -8.15 -10.84 -12.85
CA ASN A 483 -9.06 -10.50 -11.74
C ASN A 483 -8.39 -9.71 -10.59
N VAL A 484 -7.42 -8.84 -10.92
CA VAL A 484 -6.72 -7.99 -9.95
C VAL A 484 -7.12 -6.53 -10.10
N GLY A 485 -7.55 -5.89 -9.01
CA GLY A 485 -7.85 -4.45 -9.02
C GLY A 485 -6.62 -3.58 -9.22
N THR A 486 -5.46 -4.04 -8.74
CA THR A 486 -4.16 -3.44 -9.08
C THR A 486 -3.08 -4.51 -9.23
N GLY A 487 -2.31 -4.46 -10.32
CA GLY A 487 -1.23 -5.42 -10.58
C GLY A 487 -0.07 -5.27 -9.59
N ILE A 488 0.55 -4.09 -9.57
CA ILE A 488 1.56 -3.70 -8.59
C ILE A 488 1.08 -2.46 -7.84
N LYS A 489 1.02 -2.55 -6.51
CA LYS A 489 0.68 -1.44 -5.63
C LYS A 489 1.90 -1.05 -4.80
N MET A 490 2.55 0.06 -5.13
CA MET A 490 3.64 0.64 -4.36
C MET A 490 3.07 1.61 -3.33
N LEU A 491 3.10 1.18 -2.07
CA LEU A 491 2.67 1.93 -0.89
C LEU A 491 3.89 2.39 -0.11
N ASN A 492 3.98 3.68 0.21
CA ASN A 492 5.02 4.23 1.08
C ASN A 492 6.45 3.94 0.59
N CYS A 493 6.63 3.74 -0.72
CA CYS A 493 7.86 3.25 -1.34
C CYS A 493 8.73 4.42 -1.84
N SER A 494 10.04 4.32 -1.63
CA SER A 494 10.98 5.31 -2.16
C SER A 494 12.19 4.66 -2.79
N ARG A 495 12.63 5.13 -3.97
CA ARG A 495 13.80 4.57 -4.68
C ARG A 495 13.63 3.09 -5.02
N VAL A 496 12.40 2.70 -5.35
CA VAL A 496 12.09 1.40 -5.96
C VAL A 496 12.15 1.54 -7.47
N ARG A 497 12.67 0.52 -8.15
CA ARG A 497 12.78 0.48 -9.61
C ARG A 497 11.96 -0.68 -10.19
N ILE A 498 11.03 -0.39 -11.09
CA ILE A 498 10.28 -1.37 -11.87
C ILE A 498 10.80 -1.32 -13.30
N THR A 499 11.53 -2.34 -13.75
CA THR A 499 12.25 -2.25 -15.04
C THR A 499 12.24 -3.51 -15.90
N ARG A 500 12.25 -3.35 -17.23
CA ARG A 500 12.34 -4.47 -18.18
C ARG A 500 11.22 -5.51 -18.03
N ASN A 501 10.06 -5.12 -17.54
CA ASN A 501 8.90 -5.99 -17.41
C ASN A 501 7.93 -5.80 -18.58
N SER A 502 7.14 -6.83 -18.90
CA SER A 502 5.99 -6.71 -19.81
C SER A 502 4.68 -6.89 -19.05
N PHE A 503 3.76 -5.96 -19.19
CA PHE A 503 2.43 -5.99 -18.61
C PHE A 503 1.39 -6.21 -19.71
N LYS A 504 0.58 -7.25 -19.54
CA LYS A 504 -0.61 -7.53 -20.35
C LYS A 504 -1.56 -8.36 -19.50
N LEU A 505 -2.18 -7.68 -18.53
CA LEU A 505 -3.08 -8.27 -17.56
C LEU A 505 -4.34 -8.78 -18.27
N ASP A 506 -4.91 -9.87 -17.77
CA ASP A 506 -6.19 -10.38 -18.23
C ASP A 506 -7.33 -9.64 -17.52
N GLU A 507 -8.02 -8.81 -18.29
CA GLU A 507 -9.10 -7.95 -17.80
C GLU A 507 -10.50 -8.52 -18.16
N THR A 508 -10.60 -9.79 -18.55
CA THR A 508 -11.86 -10.39 -19.04
C THR A 508 -12.98 -10.33 -18.00
N ASN A 509 -12.69 -10.64 -16.73
CA ASN A 509 -13.68 -10.70 -15.65
C ASN A 509 -13.50 -9.58 -14.60
N ILE A 510 -13.08 -8.38 -15.04
CA ILE A 510 -12.99 -7.19 -14.18
C ILE A 510 -13.59 -5.97 -14.86
N ASN A 511 -14.16 -5.07 -14.06
CA ASN A 511 -14.76 -3.83 -14.56
C ASN A 511 -13.75 -2.69 -14.67
N SER A 512 -12.79 -2.63 -13.74
CA SER A 512 -11.77 -1.58 -13.68
C SER A 512 -10.53 -2.08 -12.95
N CYS A 513 -9.35 -1.70 -13.42
CA CYS A 513 -8.09 -1.96 -12.73
C CYS A 513 -7.00 -0.95 -13.10
N ASN A 514 -6.11 -0.66 -12.14
CA ASN A 514 -4.86 0.04 -12.41
C ASN A 514 -3.74 -1.00 -12.57
N TRP A 515 -2.79 -0.81 -13.48
CA TRP A 515 -1.72 -1.82 -13.61
C TRP A 515 -0.58 -1.56 -12.62
N LEU A 516 -0.23 -0.29 -12.42
CA LEU A 516 0.75 0.17 -11.44
C LEU A 516 0.20 1.38 -10.67
N TYR A 517 0.25 1.29 -9.34
CA TYR A 517 -0.06 2.39 -8.42
C TYR A 517 1.20 2.81 -7.66
N ILE A 518 1.45 4.11 -7.55
CA ILE A 518 2.58 4.69 -6.80
C ILE A 518 2.03 5.77 -5.86
N GLY A 519 2.18 5.57 -4.56
CA GLY A 519 1.75 6.55 -3.56
C GLY A 519 1.96 6.07 -2.14
N ASP A 520 1.40 6.78 -1.17
CA ASP A 520 1.32 6.32 0.21
C ASP A 520 0.07 5.47 0.43
N THR A 521 -0.11 4.93 1.63
CA THR A 521 -1.38 4.34 2.02
C THR A 521 -2.50 5.38 1.88
N PHE A 522 -3.55 5.05 1.13
CA PHE A 522 -4.70 5.92 0.90
C PHE A 522 -5.25 6.51 2.21
N GLY A 523 -5.41 7.83 2.25
CA GLY A 523 -5.93 8.54 3.43
C GLY A 523 -4.94 8.69 4.59
N SER A 524 -3.65 8.35 4.39
CA SER A 524 -2.62 8.51 5.42
C SER A 524 -2.44 9.97 5.82
N THR A 525 -2.49 10.24 7.12
CA THR A 525 -2.15 11.54 7.74
C THR A 525 -0.65 11.68 8.05
N ALA A 526 0.14 10.62 7.85
CA ALA A 526 1.57 10.64 8.10
C ALA A 526 2.31 11.51 7.06
N PRO A 527 3.49 12.06 7.39
CA PRO A 527 4.35 12.70 6.41
C PRO A 527 4.60 11.80 5.20
N LEU A 528 4.67 12.41 4.01
CA LEU A 528 4.83 11.69 2.74
C LEU A 528 6.09 10.80 2.81
N LYS A 529 5.93 9.52 2.45
CA LYS A 529 7.04 8.57 2.33
C LYS A 529 7.38 8.25 0.88
N SER A 530 6.39 8.24 0.00
CA SER A 530 6.55 7.88 -1.40
C SER A 530 7.31 8.93 -2.20
N GLY A 531 8.30 8.49 -2.99
CA GLY A 531 8.99 9.34 -3.96
C GLY A 531 10.33 8.81 -4.44
N HIS A 532 10.90 9.42 -5.49
CA HIS A 532 12.13 8.98 -6.15
C HIS A 532 12.08 7.56 -6.72
N ASN A 533 10.90 7.04 -7.04
CA ASN A 533 10.78 5.74 -7.69
C ASN A 533 11.01 5.87 -9.20
N ARG A 534 11.37 4.76 -9.84
CA ARG A 534 11.68 4.72 -11.27
C ARG A 534 10.93 3.58 -11.96
N VAL A 535 10.20 3.91 -13.01
CA VAL A 535 9.51 2.95 -13.88
C VAL A 535 10.10 3.08 -15.26
N ASP A 536 10.95 2.13 -15.67
CA ASP A 536 11.68 2.28 -16.92
C ASP A 536 11.91 1.02 -17.73
N TYR A 537 11.98 1.16 -19.06
CA TYR A 537 12.16 0.03 -19.99
C TYR A 537 11.06 -1.03 -19.87
N ASN A 538 9.82 -0.67 -19.53
CA ASN A 538 8.71 -1.63 -19.49
C ASN A 538 7.85 -1.55 -20.75
N LEU A 539 7.11 -2.63 -21.01
CA LEU A 539 6.03 -2.66 -22.01
C LEU A 539 4.69 -2.74 -21.27
N PHE A 540 3.78 -1.81 -21.53
CA PHE A 540 2.39 -1.85 -21.08
C PHE A 540 1.50 -1.94 -22.32
N GLU A 541 0.78 -3.06 -22.51
CA GLU A 541 0.02 -3.26 -23.74
C GLU A 541 -1.34 -3.95 -23.59
N GLY A 542 -2.34 -3.44 -24.32
CA GLY A 542 -3.61 -4.15 -24.52
C GLY A 542 -4.59 -3.99 -23.36
N LYS A 543 -4.68 -2.80 -22.78
CA LYS A 543 -5.68 -2.49 -21.75
C LYS A 543 -7.04 -2.23 -22.39
N THR A 544 -8.04 -2.93 -21.89
CA THR A 544 -9.41 -2.97 -22.41
C THR A 544 -10.45 -2.40 -21.45
N LYS A 545 -10.20 -2.45 -20.14
CA LYS A 545 -11.12 -1.98 -19.09
C LYS A 545 -10.69 -0.63 -18.52
N SER A 546 -11.62 0.02 -17.81
CA SER A 546 -11.36 1.26 -17.08
C SER A 546 -10.19 1.13 -16.09
N GLY A 547 -9.63 2.27 -15.67
CA GLY A 547 -8.41 2.37 -14.85
C GLY A 547 -7.17 2.71 -15.68
N LYS A 548 -6.03 2.89 -15.03
CA LYS A 548 -4.81 3.46 -15.66
C LYS A 548 -3.78 2.36 -15.94
N PHE A 549 -2.85 2.59 -16.86
CA PHE A 549 -1.60 1.83 -16.78
C PHE A 549 -0.82 2.25 -15.54
N ILE A 550 -0.60 3.55 -15.34
CA ILE A 550 0.10 4.08 -14.17
C ILE A 550 -0.71 5.18 -13.49
N LEU A 551 -0.95 5.03 -12.18
CA LEU A 551 -1.54 6.05 -11.32
C LEU A 551 -0.51 6.48 -10.26
N LEU A 552 -0.16 7.77 -10.26
CA LEU A 552 0.55 8.40 -9.15
C LEU A 552 -0.45 9.12 -8.24
N ASP A 553 -0.25 8.95 -6.94
CA ASP A 553 -1.11 9.44 -5.86
C ASP A 553 -0.21 9.85 -4.66
N GLY A 554 -0.76 10.03 -3.48
CA GLY A 554 0.03 10.44 -2.32
C GLY A 554 -0.66 10.19 -0.97
N ASN A 555 -0.29 10.98 0.03
CA ASN A 555 -1.00 11.02 1.31
C ASN A 555 -2.16 12.03 1.24
N ILE A 556 -2.77 12.42 2.36
CA ILE A 556 -3.92 13.36 2.33
C ILE A 556 -3.60 14.78 1.83
N ASN A 557 -2.32 15.20 1.85
CA ASN A 557 -1.91 16.60 1.63
C ASN A 557 -0.89 16.75 0.49
N GLN A 558 -0.25 15.68 0.07
CA GLN A 558 0.92 15.72 -0.80
C GLN A 558 0.97 14.49 -1.70
N GLN A 559 1.18 14.74 -3.00
CA GLN A 559 1.51 13.76 -4.02
C GLN A 559 2.87 13.08 -3.75
N THR A 560 3.05 11.82 -4.16
CA THR A 560 4.39 11.24 -4.36
C THR A 560 5.30 12.17 -5.18
N GLN A 561 6.58 12.26 -4.79
CA GLN A 561 7.49 13.28 -5.34
C GLN A 561 8.70 12.70 -6.09
N TYR A 562 9.14 13.39 -7.14
CA TYR A 562 10.38 13.09 -7.88
C TYR A 562 10.42 11.69 -8.50
N ASP A 563 9.27 11.09 -8.79
CA ASP A 563 9.21 9.82 -9.51
C ASP A 563 9.53 10.02 -11.00
N THR A 564 10.14 9.01 -11.63
CA THR A 564 10.55 9.05 -13.04
C THR A 564 9.91 7.89 -13.81
N ILE A 565 9.23 8.20 -14.91
CA ILE A 565 8.67 7.23 -15.85
C ILE A 565 9.41 7.43 -17.18
N ALA A 566 10.29 6.49 -17.52
CA ALA A 566 11.16 6.67 -18.68
C ALA A 566 11.41 5.45 -19.55
N TYR A 567 11.63 5.64 -20.85
CA TYR A 567 11.98 4.54 -21.78
C TYR A 567 10.94 3.41 -21.84
N ASN A 568 9.68 3.67 -21.52
CA ASN A 568 8.62 2.66 -21.60
C ASN A 568 7.92 2.70 -22.96
N VAL A 569 7.33 1.56 -23.33
CA VAL A 569 6.34 1.47 -24.41
C VAL A 569 4.96 1.36 -23.76
N PHE A 570 4.07 2.28 -24.10
CA PHE A 570 2.65 2.22 -23.79
C PHE A 570 1.90 2.05 -25.10
N ARG A 571 1.15 0.96 -25.26
CA ARG A 571 0.39 0.76 -26.49
C ARG A 571 -0.95 0.09 -26.33
N ASN A 572 -1.85 0.33 -27.28
CA ASN A 572 -3.16 -0.33 -27.34
C ASN A 572 -3.95 -0.19 -26.02
N ASN A 573 -4.09 1.05 -25.53
CA ASN A 573 -5.02 1.35 -24.44
C ASN A 573 -6.34 1.80 -25.09
N GLY A 574 -7.35 0.94 -25.12
CA GLY A 574 -8.60 1.20 -25.85
C GLY A 574 -9.67 0.15 -25.54
N PRO A 575 -10.94 0.29 -25.97
CA PRO A 575 -11.50 1.45 -26.64
C PRO A 575 -11.57 2.68 -25.72
N ARG A 576 -11.92 3.81 -26.31
CA ARG A 576 -12.16 5.10 -25.67
C ARG A 576 -13.30 5.04 -24.67
N GLU A 577 -13.04 5.52 -23.47
CA GLU A 577 -14.01 5.82 -22.41
C GLU A 577 -14.17 7.33 -22.25
N GLU A 578 -15.22 7.75 -21.56
CA GLU A 578 -15.45 9.16 -21.26
C GLU A 578 -14.43 9.72 -20.26
N ASN A 579 -14.07 8.91 -19.26
CA ASN A 579 -13.12 9.24 -18.21
C ASN A 579 -12.57 7.97 -17.53
N GLU A 580 -11.55 8.14 -16.70
CA GLU A 580 -10.92 7.16 -15.82
C GLU A 580 -10.08 6.07 -16.51
N LYS A 581 -9.68 6.26 -17.77
CA LYS A 581 -8.85 5.28 -18.51
C LYS A 581 -7.55 5.88 -19.08
N GLU A 582 -7.01 6.88 -18.40
CA GLU A 582 -5.77 7.55 -18.76
C GLU A 582 -4.60 6.57 -18.85
N THR A 583 -3.70 6.73 -19.82
CA THR A 583 -2.49 5.90 -19.88
C THR A 583 -1.62 6.17 -18.65
N ILE A 584 -1.37 7.44 -18.33
CA ILE A 584 -0.70 7.87 -17.11
C ILE A 584 -1.54 8.97 -16.44
N ARG A 585 -1.76 8.84 -15.13
CA ARG A 585 -2.31 9.92 -14.32
C ARG A 585 -1.32 10.35 -13.23
N ILE A 586 -0.93 11.62 -13.26
CA ILE A 586 -0.01 12.24 -12.29
C ILE A 586 -0.84 13.02 -11.28
N GLY A 587 -1.44 12.30 -10.34
CA GLY A 587 -2.17 12.83 -9.20
C GLY A 587 -3.68 12.74 -9.29
N VAL A 588 -4.34 13.35 -8.31
CA VAL A 588 -5.80 13.34 -8.15
C VAL A 588 -6.26 14.73 -7.73
N SER A 589 -7.55 15.05 -7.98
CA SER A 589 -8.10 16.38 -7.71
C SER A 589 -7.81 16.85 -6.29
N THR A 590 -7.99 16.00 -5.28
CA THR A 590 -7.75 16.34 -3.86
C THR A 590 -6.31 16.73 -3.55
N LEU A 591 -5.34 16.33 -4.40
CA LEU A 591 -3.91 16.62 -4.25
C LEU A 591 -3.39 17.60 -5.31
N SER A 592 -4.29 18.18 -6.12
CA SER A 592 -3.92 18.99 -7.29
C SER A 592 -3.12 20.25 -6.98
N GLN A 593 -3.18 20.74 -5.74
CA GLN A 593 -2.42 21.91 -5.27
C GLN A 593 -1.01 21.56 -4.76
N SER A 594 -0.62 20.28 -4.80
CA SER A 594 0.63 19.79 -4.25
C SER A 594 1.67 19.52 -5.35
N ASN A 595 2.96 19.60 -5.02
CA ASN A 595 4.05 19.47 -6.00
C ASN A 595 4.40 18.00 -6.23
N GLY A 596 4.37 17.53 -7.48
CA GLY A 596 4.77 16.17 -7.82
C GLY A 596 6.23 16.06 -8.27
N TYR A 597 6.78 17.05 -8.98
CA TYR A 597 8.12 16.95 -9.60
C TYR A 597 8.33 15.66 -10.40
N THR A 598 7.25 15.06 -10.90
CA THR A 598 7.30 13.81 -11.66
C THR A 598 7.83 14.09 -13.04
N VAL A 599 8.74 13.25 -13.52
CA VAL A 599 9.30 13.33 -14.86
C VAL A 599 8.79 12.16 -15.70
N VAL A 600 8.09 12.46 -16.78
CA VAL A 600 7.70 11.49 -17.81
C VAL A 600 8.54 11.79 -19.04
N GLU A 601 9.54 10.94 -19.32
CA GLU A 601 10.52 11.22 -20.38
C GLU A 601 10.92 10.03 -21.23
N TYR A 602 11.24 10.27 -22.51
CA TYR A 602 11.72 9.22 -23.42
C TYR A 602 10.78 8.02 -23.54
N ASN A 603 9.46 8.18 -23.44
CA ASN A 603 8.51 7.09 -23.61
C ASN A 603 7.89 7.10 -25.02
N LEU A 604 7.53 5.92 -25.51
CA LEU A 604 6.74 5.74 -26.72
C LEU A 604 5.30 5.43 -26.34
N PHE A 605 4.36 6.22 -26.86
CA PHE A 605 2.93 6.01 -26.76
C PHE A 605 2.37 5.70 -28.15
N GLU A 606 1.74 4.54 -28.33
CA GLU A 606 1.14 4.15 -29.60
C GLU A 606 -0.30 3.69 -29.40
N ASP A 607 -1.24 4.27 -30.14
CA ASP A 607 -2.63 3.80 -30.08
C ASP A 607 -3.18 3.81 -28.63
N CYS A 608 -2.78 4.83 -27.87
CA CYS A 608 -3.29 5.12 -26.53
C CYS A 608 -4.57 5.96 -26.65
N ASP A 609 -5.70 5.28 -26.78
CA ASP A 609 -7.00 5.83 -27.15
C ASP A 609 -8.03 5.75 -26.00
N GLY A 610 -7.61 5.32 -24.80
CA GLY A 610 -8.51 4.94 -23.72
C GLY A 610 -9.31 6.10 -23.14
N ASP A 611 -8.82 7.34 -23.21
CA ASP A 611 -9.35 8.50 -22.49
C ASP A 611 -8.99 9.79 -23.26
N PRO A 612 -9.73 10.92 -23.14
CA PRO A 612 -9.28 12.22 -23.64
C PRO A 612 -7.89 12.63 -23.18
N GLU A 613 -7.43 12.08 -22.07
CA GLU A 613 -6.17 12.40 -21.43
C GLU A 613 -5.24 11.18 -21.50
N ILE A 614 -4.32 11.18 -22.47
CA ILE A 614 -3.27 10.15 -22.56
C ILE A 614 -2.40 10.24 -21.31
N VAL A 615 -1.89 11.45 -21.05
CA VAL A 615 -1.20 11.81 -19.82
C VAL A 615 -2.04 12.89 -19.14
N SER A 616 -2.62 12.57 -17.99
CA SER A 616 -3.40 13.52 -17.19
C SER A 616 -2.57 14.03 -16.02
N VAL A 617 -2.12 15.28 -16.12
CA VAL A 617 -1.36 15.95 -15.06
C VAL A 617 -2.35 16.63 -14.12
N LYS A 618 -2.36 16.20 -12.86
CA LYS A 618 -3.26 16.69 -11.80
C LYS A 618 -2.49 17.06 -10.52
N SER A 619 -1.33 17.68 -10.68
CA SER A 619 -0.45 18.17 -9.60
C SER A 619 0.54 19.21 -10.15
N PHE A 620 1.25 19.92 -9.27
CA PHE A 620 2.15 21.01 -9.64
C PHE A 620 3.54 20.52 -10.08
N ALA A 621 4.20 21.34 -10.89
CA ALA A 621 5.63 21.28 -11.17
C ALA A 621 6.13 19.95 -11.77
N ASN A 622 5.36 19.34 -12.66
CA ASN A 622 5.74 18.11 -13.35
C ASN A 622 6.37 18.39 -14.71
N THR A 623 7.10 17.43 -15.27
CA THR A 623 7.74 17.56 -16.59
C THR A 623 7.36 16.38 -17.48
N VAL A 624 6.84 16.67 -18.67
CA VAL A 624 6.60 15.70 -19.74
C VAL A 624 7.52 16.06 -20.90
N ARG A 625 8.59 15.30 -21.14
CA ARG A 625 9.60 15.67 -22.14
C ARG A 625 10.13 14.56 -23.02
N TYR A 626 10.48 14.88 -24.26
CA TYR A 626 11.12 13.94 -25.19
C TYR A 626 10.36 12.61 -25.38
N ASN A 627 9.04 12.62 -25.23
CA ASN A 627 8.19 11.48 -25.51
C ASN A 627 7.72 11.50 -26.96
N THR A 628 7.39 10.32 -27.50
CA THR A 628 6.80 10.19 -28.84
C THR A 628 5.40 9.62 -28.74
N PHE A 629 4.41 10.37 -29.23
CA PHE A 629 3.01 9.99 -29.30
C PHE A 629 2.64 9.72 -30.75
N ARG A 630 2.25 8.49 -31.06
CA ARG A 630 1.84 8.07 -32.40
C ARG A 630 0.42 7.59 -32.35
N ARG A 631 -0.43 8.13 -33.24
CA ARG A 631 -1.80 7.63 -33.42
C ARG A 631 -2.59 7.56 -32.10
N CYS A 632 -2.33 8.46 -31.15
CA CYS A 632 -3.00 8.43 -29.86
C CYS A 632 -4.21 9.36 -29.89
N LEU A 633 -5.41 8.81 -29.76
CA LEU A 633 -6.65 9.57 -29.75
C LEU A 633 -6.87 10.24 -28.38
N GLY A 634 -6.17 11.35 -28.12
CA GLY A 634 -6.27 12.12 -26.89
C GLY A 634 -5.14 13.15 -26.78
N THR A 635 -4.90 13.67 -25.58
CA THR A 635 -3.91 14.74 -25.34
C THR A 635 -2.99 14.46 -24.15
N VAL A 636 -1.82 15.11 -24.14
CA VAL A 636 -1.16 15.48 -22.89
C VAL A 636 -1.99 16.60 -22.27
N CYS A 637 -2.74 16.27 -21.22
CA CYS A 637 -3.65 17.21 -20.58
C CYS A 637 -3.03 17.74 -19.29
N LEU A 638 -2.72 19.04 -19.28
CA LEU A 638 -2.44 19.80 -18.07
C LEU A 638 -3.78 20.09 -17.38
N ARG A 639 -4.38 19.02 -16.83
CA ARG A 639 -5.78 18.98 -16.41
C ARG A 639 -6.03 19.79 -15.16
N GLN A 640 -5.14 19.66 -14.18
CA GLN A 640 -5.13 20.39 -12.92
C GLN A 640 -3.68 20.58 -12.48
N GLY A 641 -3.47 21.53 -11.58
CA GLY A 641 -2.13 21.88 -11.12
C GLY A 641 -1.51 23.01 -11.93
N ASN A 642 -0.32 23.45 -11.52
CA ASN A 642 0.36 24.66 -12.02
C ASN A 642 1.85 24.39 -12.28
N ASN A 643 2.50 25.24 -13.08
CA ASN A 643 3.96 25.26 -13.28
C ASN A 643 4.56 23.99 -13.89
N SER A 644 3.76 23.18 -14.57
CA SER A 644 4.24 22.00 -15.31
C SER A 644 4.85 22.38 -16.67
N ILE A 645 5.81 21.57 -17.12
CA ILE A 645 6.57 21.73 -18.37
C ILE A 645 6.21 20.61 -19.35
N VAL A 646 5.98 20.97 -20.61
CA VAL A 646 5.84 20.04 -21.75
C VAL A 646 6.87 20.42 -22.81
N GLU A 647 7.94 19.63 -22.92
CA GLU A 647 9.13 20.02 -23.69
C GLU A 647 9.60 18.93 -24.69
N GLY A 648 9.96 19.29 -25.92
CA GLY A 648 10.72 18.36 -26.76
C GLY A 648 9.94 17.11 -27.22
N ASN A 649 8.61 17.09 -27.09
CA ASN A 649 7.81 15.91 -27.41
C ASN A 649 7.44 15.89 -28.91
N TYR A 650 7.29 14.69 -29.46
CA TYR A 650 6.89 14.46 -30.84
C TYR A 650 5.48 13.87 -30.90
N PHE A 651 4.58 14.51 -31.65
CA PHE A 651 3.19 14.09 -31.81
C PHE A 651 2.89 13.82 -33.28
N PHE A 652 2.51 12.57 -33.59
CA PHE A 652 2.20 12.12 -34.94
C PHE A 652 0.77 11.58 -35.01
N GLY A 653 -0.09 12.24 -35.77
CA GLY A 653 -1.47 11.80 -35.92
C GLY A 653 -1.65 10.66 -36.93
N GLU A 654 -0.78 10.62 -37.95
CA GLU A 654 -0.74 9.59 -39.01
C GLU A 654 -2.13 9.31 -39.61
N GLY A 655 -2.95 10.35 -39.75
CA GLY A 655 -4.30 10.26 -40.32
C GLY A 655 -5.33 9.52 -39.46
N LYS A 656 -5.00 9.08 -38.25
CA LYS A 656 -5.92 8.29 -37.42
C LYS A 656 -7.09 9.11 -36.92
N THR A 657 -8.30 8.58 -37.08
CA THR A 657 -9.54 9.09 -36.47
C THR A 657 -10.39 7.92 -36.00
N ALA A 658 -11.31 8.14 -35.07
CA ALA A 658 -12.32 7.16 -34.70
C ALA A 658 -13.69 7.82 -34.45
N ILE A 659 -14.75 7.01 -34.50
CA ILE A 659 -16.07 7.42 -34.01
C ILE A 659 -16.17 7.01 -32.54
N TYR A 660 -16.44 7.99 -31.68
CA TYR A 660 -16.73 7.76 -30.27
C TYR A 660 -18.16 8.16 -29.97
N THR A 661 -18.87 7.29 -29.25
CA THR A 661 -20.23 7.51 -28.77
C THR A 661 -20.18 7.61 -27.26
N ASN A 662 -20.59 8.75 -26.71
CA ASN A 662 -20.58 8.95 -25.25
C ASN A 662 -21.73 8.21 -24.56
N GLU A 663 -21.78 8.27 -23.23
CA GLU A 663 -22.81 7.61 -22.41
C GLU A 663 -24.25 8.06 -22.74
N ASN A 664 -24.40 9.27 -23.31
CA ASN A 664 -25.67 9.84 -23.74
C ASN A 664 -26.06 9.44 -25.18
N GLY A 665 -25.28 8.58 -25.84
CA GLY A 665 -25.55 8.12 -27.21
C GLY A 665 -25.13 9.10 -28.30
N ASN A 666 -24.45 10.19 -27.97
CA ASN A 666 -23.98 11.18 -28.94
C ASN A 666 -22.67 10.73 -29.58
N SER A 667 -22.69 10.51 -30.89
CA SER A 667 -21.49 10.16 -31.66
C SER A 667 -20.75 11.38 -32.18
N SER A 668 -19.42 11.36 -32.09
CA SER A 668 -18.53 12.36 -32.67
C SER A 668 -17.28 11.71 -33.23
N THR A 669 -16.68 12.33 -34.26
CA THR A 669 -15.38 11.91 -34.77
C THR A 669 -14.28 12.51 -33.88
N ILE A 670 -13.55 11.64 -33.20
CA ILE A 670 -12.36 11.98 -32.42
C ILE A 670 -11.09 11.76 -33.24
N GLY A 671 -10.02 12.46 -32.90
CA GLY A 671 -8.74 12.42 -33.60
C GLY A 671 -7.56 12.43 -32.64
N ALA A 672 -6.37 12.23 -33.20
CA ALA A 672 -5.13 12.32 -32.45
C ALA A 672 -4.81 13.79 -32.14
N GLY A 673 -4.56 14.10 -30.86
CA GLY A 673 -4.32 15.45 -30.37
C GLY A 673 -2.91 15.67 -29.84
N GLY A 674 -2.66 16.90 -29.38
CA GLY A 674 -1.39 17.33 -28.81
C GLY A 674 -1.51 17.66 -27.32
N VAL A 675 -1.47 18.95 -26.97
CA VAL A 675 -1.49 19.42 -25.58
C VAL A 675 -2.75 20.22 -25.27
N ARG A 676 -3.43 19.88 -24.17
CA ARG A 676 -4.60 20.61 -23.65
C ARG A 676 -4.27 21.26 -22.32
N VAL A 677 -4.66 22.52 -22.14
CA VAL A 677 -4.22 23.34 -21.00
C VAL A 677 -5.37 23.88 -20.15
N TYR A 678 -5.21 23.72 -18.84
CA TYR A 678 -5.84 24.44 -17.74
C TYR A 678 -4.75 24.91 -16.76
N GLY A 679 -5.09 25.70 -15.74
CA GLY A 679 -4.15 26.10 -14.69
C GLY A 679 -3.14 27.17 -15.12
N LYS A 680 -2.12 27.44 -14.29
CA LYS A 680 -1.21 28.58 -14.49
C LYS A 680 0.27 28.27 -14.52
N GLY A 681 1.04 29.14 -15.19
CA GLY A 681 2.50 29.14 -15.19
C GLY A 681 3.13 28.00 -16.00
N HIS A 682 2.36 27.37 -16.88
CA HIS A 682 2.83 26.27 -17.70
C HIS A 682 3.75 26.73 -18.83
N LYS A 683 4.68 25.86 -19.21
CA LYS A 683 5.60 26.09 -20.33
C LYS A 683 5.53 24.93 -21.31
N ILE A 684 5.22 25.24 -22.56
CA ILE A 684 5.07 24.28 -23.65
C ILE A 684 6.02 24.71 -24.77
N PHE A 685 7.15 24.03 -24.91
CA PHE A 685 8.19 24.47 -25.83
C PHE A 685 8.96 23.35 -26.52
N ASN A 686 9.59 23.64 -27.65
CA ASN A 686 10.35 22.67 -28.43
C ASN A 686 9.53 21.42 -28.83
N ASN A 687 8.21 21.46 -28.90
CA ASN A 687 7.42 20.29 -29.30
C ASN A 687 7.20 20.29 -30.82
N TYR A 688 7.14 19.09 -31.41
CA TYR A 688 6.88 18.87 -32.83
C TYR A 688 5.53 18.17 -33.02
N PHE A 689 4.62 18.81 -33.75
CA PHE A 689 3.26 18.33 -34.01
C PHE A 689 3.05 18.13 -35.51
N SER A 690 2.79 16.89 -35.93
CA SER A 690 2.65 16.55 -37.35
C SER A 690 1.42 15.68 -37.62
N GLY A 691 0.61 16.10 -38.59
CA GLY A 691 -0.50 15.30 -39.12
C GLY A 691 -1.58 14.96 -38.08
N LEU A 692 -1.71 15.75 -37.01
CA LEU A 692 -2.73 15.54 -35.99
C LEU A 692 -4.13 15.77 -36.57
N THR A 693 -5.07 14.95 -36.14
CA THR A 693 -6.43 14.87 -36.70
C THR A 693 -7.51 15.30 -35.70
N GLY A 694 -7.13 15.59 -34.47
CA GLY A 694 -8.00 16.12 -33.44
C GLY A 694 -8.29 17.61 -33.63
N SER A 695 -9.31 18.07 -32.92
CA SER A 695 -9.81 19.44 -32.94
C SER A 695 -10.51 19.73 -31.62
N ILE A 696 -10.82 20.98 -31.33
CA ILE A 696 -11.53 21.39 -30.11
C ILE A 696 -10.71 21.07 -28.86
N PHE A 697 -11.03 19.97 -28.18
CA PHE A 697 -10.28 19.50 -27.01
C PHE A 697 -8.99 18.79 -27.38
N ASP A 698 -8.93 18.27 -28.60
CA ASP A 698 -7.84 17.43 -29.09
C ASP A 698 -7.05 18.13 -30.21
N ALA A 699 -7.05 19.47 -30.26
CA ALA A 699 -6.19 20.19 -31.20
C ALA A 699 -4.70 19.97 -30.87
N ALA A 700 -3.78 20.39 -31.75
CA ALA A 700 -2.35 20.29 -31.47
C ALA A 700 -1.98 21.09 -30.21
N ILE A 701 -2.50 22.32 -30.07
CA ILE A 701 -2.56 23.06 -28.82
C ILE A 701 -3.99 23.55 -28.58
N THR A 702 -4.56 23.19 -27.44
CA THR A 702 -5.83 23.72 -26.94
C THR A 702 -5.59 24.56 -25.68
N ILE A 703 -5.82 25.86 -25.79
CA ILE A 703 -5.93 26.79 -24.65
C ILE A 703 -7.42 26.94 -24.34
N THR A 704 -7.91 26.33 -23.27
CA THR A 704 -9.35 26.33 -22.91
C THR A 704 -9.77 27.65 -22.23
N ASN A 705 -11.08 27.93 -22.09
CA ASN A 705 -11.50 28.80 -20.98
C ASN A 705 -11.55 27.97 -19.68
N GLY A 706 -11.65 28.65 -18.53
CA GLY A 706 -11.88 28.01 -17.24
C GLY A 706 -13.31 28.20 -16.72
N ASP A 707 -13.69 27.39 -15.74
CA ASP A 707 -14.88 27.60 -14.89
C ASP A 707 -14.52 28.17 -13.50
N ALA A 708 -13.21 28.29 -13.20
CA ALA A 708 -12.67 28.93 -12.00
C ALA A 708 -11.38 29.74 -12.26
N TYR A 709 -11.18 30.83 -11.52
CA TYR A 709 -9.91 31.56 -11.49
C TYR A 709 -8.88 30.88 -10.58
N ASN A 710 -7.59 31.07 -10.85
CA ASN A 710 -6.51 30.61 -10.00
C ASN A 710 -6.48 31.42 -8.69
N VAL A 711 -6.86 30.81 -7.57
CA VAL A 711 -6.87 31.45 -6.24
C VAL A 711 -5.98 30.71 -5.26
N ALA A 712 -5.48 31.42 -4.24
CA ALA A 712 -4.80 30.78 -3.11
C ALA A 712 -5.86 30.11 -2.23
N ASN A 713 -5.78 28.78 -2.07
CA ASN A 713 -6.72 27.94 -1.30
C ASN A 713 -8.12 27.81 -1.95
N PRO A 714 -8.22 27.21 -3.13
CA PRO A 714 -9.51 26.93 -3.75
C PRO A 714 -10.37 25.95 -2.93
N THR A 715 -11.69 26.14 -2.97
CA THR A 715 -12.67 25.29 -2.27
C THR A 715 -13.12 24.07 -3.07
N ASP A 716 -12.95 24.08 -4.40
CA ASP A 716 -13.30 22.98 -5.29
C ASP A 716 -12.12 22.64 -6.21
N LEU A 717 -11.43 21.56 -5.86
CA LEU A 717 -10.23 21.12 -6.53
C LEU A 717 -10.47 20.37 -7.85
N ALA A 718 -11.73 20.05 -8.17
CA ALA A 718 -12.08 19.33 -9.40
C ALA A 718 -12.27 20.25 -10.61
N LYS A 719 -12.39 21.56 -10.39
CA LYS A 719 -12.66 22.58 -11.41
C LYS A 719 -11.61 22.69 -12.51
N HIS A 720 -11.99 23.43 -13.55
CA HIS A 720 -11.17 23.78 -14.70
C HIS A 720 -10.63 25.19 -14.49
N TYR A 721 -9.41 25.27 -13.95
CA TYR A 721 -8.78 26.57 -13.70
C TYR A 721 -8.37 27.24 -15.01
N VAL A 722 -8.60 28.55 -15.09
CA VAL A 722 -8.26 29.38 -16.24
C VAL A 722 -6.78 29.22 -16.61
N PRO A 723 -6.45 28.98 -17.89
CA PRO A 723 -5.10 29.14 -18.41
C PRO A 723 -4.56 30.54 -18.12
N GLU A 724 -3.53 30.64 -17.31
CA GLU A 724 -2.95 31.93 -16.90
C GLU A 724 -1.42 31.90 -16.92
N ASN A 725 -0.76 32.93 -17.46
CA ASN A 725 0.70 32.97 -17.58
C ASN A 725 1.28 31.71 -18.27
N LEU A 726 0.59 31.23 -19.31
CA LEU A 726 1.03 30.12 -20.14
C LEU A 726 1.99 30.61 -21.22
N GLU A 727 3.10 29.90 -21.43
CA GLU A 727 4.05 30.16 -22.52
C GLU A 727 4.05 28.98 -23.51
N VAL A 728 3.68 29.23 -24.76
CA VAL A 728 3.77 28.27 -25.89
C VAL A 728 4.81 28.80 -26.87
N VAL A 729 6.04 28.27 -26.81
CA VAL A 729 7.20 28.90 -27.46
C VAL A 729 8.06 27.90 -28.21
N PHE A 730 8.64 28.25 -29.35
CA PHE A 730 9.58 27.38 -30.08
C PHE A 730 8.99 26.01 -30.44
N ASN A 731 7.70 25.91 -30.74
CA ASN A 731 7.11 24.67 -31.22
C ASN A 731 7.02 24.68 -32.75
N THR A 732 7.03 23.51 -33.38
CA THR A 732 6.86 23.34 -34.83
C THR A 732 5.61 22.51 -35.12
N PHE A 733 4.75 23.02 -36.00
CA PHE A 733 3.48 22.43 -36.39
C PHE A 733 3.42 22.21 -37.90
N VAL A 734 3.07 21.00 -38.33
CA VAL A 734 3.04 20.61 -39.74
C VAL A 734 1.75 19.88 -40.07
N ASN A 735 0.90 20.51 -40.90
CA ASN A 735 -0.31 19.92 -41.50
C ASN A 735 -1.24 19.24 -40.48
N ASN A 736 -1.60 19.95 -39.41
CA ASN A 736 -2.53 19.45 -38.41
C ASN A 736 -3.95 19.95 -38.73
N LYS A 737 -4.97 19.11 -38.54
CA LYS A 737 -6.38 19.50 -38.71
C LYS A 737 -6.75 20.74 -37.88
N SER A 738 -6.16 20.91 -36.72
CA SER A 738 -6.34 22.09 -35.88
C SER A 738 -5.04 22.36 -35.12
N ASN A 739 -4.34 23.43 -35.50
CA ASN A 739 -3.04 23.76 -34.92
C ASN A 739 -3.22 24.40 -33.53
N ILE A 740 -3.84 25.58 -33.47
CA ILE A 740 -4.03 26.32 -32.20
C ILE A 740 -5.50 26.68 -32.03
N GLU A 741 -6.13 26.20 -30.95
CA GLU A 741 -7.49 26.56 -30.57
C GLU A 741 -7.56 27.28 -29.22
N ILE A 742 -8.28 28.40 -29.18
CA ILE A 742 -8.31 29.32 -28.04
C ILE A 742 -9.73 29.56 -27.56
N GLY A 743 -10.00 29.25 -26.30
CA GLY A 743 -11.21 29.64 -25.58
C GLY A 743 -12.41 28.72 -25.75
N TYR A 744 -12.21 27.45 -26.12
CA TYR A 744 -13.32 26.51 -26.21
C TYR A 744 -13.83 26.07 -24.83
N LYS A 745 -15.17 26.12 -24.65
CA LYS A 745 -15.96 25.73 -23.47
C LYS A 745 -15.63 26.51 -22.20
N TYR A 746 -16.62 26.68 -21.31
CA TYR A 746 -16.57 27.47 -20.06
C TYR A 746 -16.55 28.99 -20.29
N ASP A 747 -16.64 29.76 -19.21
CA ASP A 747 -17.04 31.18 -19.22
C ASP A 747 -15.93 32.17 -18.85
N LYS A 748 -14.73 31.70 -18.47
CA LYS A 748 -13.61 32.58 -18.05
C LYS A 748 -12.44 32.47 -19.01
N ALA A 749 -12.20 33.54 -19.76
CA ALA A 749 -11.14 33.64 -20.76
C ALA A 749 -9.72 33.42 -20.16
N PRO A 750 -8.76 32.90 -20.95
CA PRO A 750 -7.34 32.88 -20.63
C PRO A 750 -6.80 34.25 -20.21
N ILE A 751 -5.73 34.27 -19.41
CA ILE A 751 -5.14 35.50 -18.88
C ILE A 751 -3.62 35.51 -19.09
N ASN A 752 -3.12 36.52 -19.78
CA ASN A 752 -1.68 36.75 -19.96
C ASN A 752 -0.93 35.52 -20.51
N CYS A 753 -1.53 34.83 -21.49
CA CYS A 753 -0.86 33.75 -22.20
C CYS A 753 0.01 34.32 -23.32
N LEU A 754 1.07 33.61 -23.69
CA LEU A 754 2.01 34.01 -24.74
C LEU A 754 2.21 32.86 -25.73
N ILE A 755 2.06 33.16 -27.02
CA ILE A 755 2.43 32.30 -28.14
C ILE A 755 3.55 33.01 -28.91
N ALA A 756 4.78 32.50 -28.82
CA ALA A 756 5.93 33.19 -29.40
C ALA A 756 6.93 32.27 -30.11
N ASN A 757 7.60 32.77 -31.15
CA ASN A 757 8.65 32.04 -31.87
C ASN A 757 8.27 30.61 -32.30
N ASN A 758 7.00 30.34 -32.63
CA ASN A 758 6.57 29.04 -33.16
C ASN A 758 6.59 29.04 -34.70
N ILE A 759 6.75 27.86 -35.31
CA ILE A 759 6.55 27.63 -36.74
C ILE A 759 5.26 26.85 -36.96
N VAL A 760 4.36 27.35 -37.82
CA VAL A 760 3.23 26.59 -38.33
C VAL A 760 3.26 26.57 -39.86
N LYS A 761 3.25 25.36 -40.45
CA LYS A 761 3.04 25.13 -41.88
C LYS A 761 1.76 24.32 -42.06
N GLU A 762 0.75 24.93 -42.65
CA GLU A 762 -0.59 24.35 -42.77
C GLU A 762 -1.12 24.52 -44.20
N ASN A 763 -1.88 23.54 -44.72
CA ASN A 763 -2.32 23.56 -46.12
C ASN A 763 -3.84 23.49 -46.32
N ALA A 764 -4.61 23.17 -45.28
CA ALA A 764 -6.03 22.90 -45.40
C ALA A 764 -6.90 23.76 -44.48
N THR A 765 -6.47 24.00 -43.24
CA THR A 765 -7.32 24.57 -42.19
C THR A 765 -6.82 25.92 -41.67
N GLN A 766 -7.63 26.61 -40.86
CA GLN A 766 -7.17 27.82 -40.17
C GLN A 766 -6.10 27.46 -39.12
N ILE A 767 -5.02 28.23 -39.06
CA ILE A 767 -3.92 28.01 -38.13
C ILE A 767 -4.35 28.32 -36.69
N ILE A 768 -4.97 29.48 -36.46
CA ILE A 768 -5.53 29.89 -35.17
C ILE A 768 -7.05 29.94 -35.28
N LYS A 769 -7.73 29.25 -34.36
CA LYS A 769 -9.17 29.39 -34.15
C LYS A 769 -9.44 29.93 -32.75
N SER A 770 -10.04 31.11 -32.65
CA SER A 770 -10.59 31.60 -31.38
C SER A 770 -12.10 31.43 -31.33
N TYR A 771 -12.62 31.08 -30.15
CA TYR A 771 -14.06 30.91 -29.91
C TYR A 771 -14.75 32.16 -29.36
N SER A 772 -13.99 33.16 -28.90
CA SER A 772 -14.52 34.47 -28.50
C SER A 772 -13.46 35.57 -28.65
N ALA A 773 -13.90 36.83 -28.70
CA ALA A 773 -12.99 37.97 -28.74
C ALA A 773 -12.24 38.13 -27.40
N GLU A 774 -12.92 37.85 -26.30
CA GLU A 774 -12.40 37.90 -24.93
C GLU A 774 -11.29 36.86 -24.73
N SER A 775 -11.51 35.63 -25.21
CA SER A 775 -10.50 34.57 -25.15
C SER A 775 -9.27 34.89 -26.00
N LEU A 776 -9.47 35.50 -27.18
CA LEU A 776 -8.36 35.94 -28.02
C LEU A 776 -7.55 37.07 -27.36
N ALA A 777 -8.21 38.03 -26.71
CA ALA A 777 -7.57 39.12 -26.00
C ALA A 777 -6.71 38.65 -24.80
N GLY A 778 -6.98 37.45 -24.26
CA GLY A 778 -6.18 36.82 -23.22
C GLY A 778 -4.84 36.24 -23.67
N VAL A 779 -4.57 36.21 -25.00
CA VAL A 779 -3.39 35.58 -25.59
C VAL A 779 -2.59 36.59 -26.42
N ASN A 780 -1.33 36.80 -26.03
CA ASN A 780 -0.38 37.62 -26.75
C ASN A 780 0.39 36.78 -27.78
N PHE A 781 0.65 37.37 -28.95
CA PHE A 781 1.44 36.76 -30.03
C PHE A 781 2.71 37.57 -30.27
N SER A 782 3.85 36.89 -30.42
CA SER A 782 5.14 37.54 -30.71
C SER A 782 5.99 36.71 -31.66
N ASN A 783 6.37 37.26 -32.80
CA ASN A 783 7.38 36.71 -33.69
C ASN A 783 7.19 35.23 -34.09
N ASN A 784 5.96 34.82 -34.38
CA ASN A 784 5.68 33.48 -34.91
C ASN A 784 5.81 33.46 -36.43
N ILE A 785 6.26 32.36 -37.03
CA ILE A 785 6.11 32.11 -38.46
C ILE A 785 4.87 31.24 -38.66
N MET A 786 3.85 31.77 -39.33
CA MET A 786 2.64 31.02 -39.66
C MET A 786 2.40 31.10 -41.16
N TYR A 787 2.70 29.99 -41.84
CA TYR A 787 2.71 29.88 -43.29
C TYR A 787 1.53 29.04 -43.78
N PRO A 788 0.37 29.67 -44.04
CA PRO A 788 -0.73 29.02 -44.73
C PRO A 788 -0.37 28.80 -46.20
N THR A 789 -0.59 27.58 -46.67
CA THR A 789 -0.53 27.16 -48.08
C THR A 789 -1.90 26.61 -48.48
N GLY A 790 -2.11 26.33 -49.77
CA GLY A 790 -3.36 25.73 -50.24
C GLY A 790 -4.59 26.56 -49.86
N THR A 791 -5.51 25.96 -49.09
CA THR A 791 -6.75 26.61 -48.59
C THR A 791 -6.63 27.11 -47.16
N SER A 792 -5.46 26.98 -46.52
CA SER A 792 -5.22 27.43 -45.15
C SER A 792 -5.28 28.95 -45.02
N THR A 793 -5.58 29.44 -43.82
CA THR A 793 -5.49 30.86 -43.44
C THR A 793 -4.94 30.99 -42.02
N ILE A 794 -4.45 32.18 -41.62
CA ILE A 794 -3.99 32.41 -40.24
C ILE A 794 -5.16 32.35 -39.24
N GLY A 795 -6.34 32.83 -39.62
CA GLY A 795 -7.58 32.77 -38.81
C GLY A 795 -7.82 33.95 -37.86
N ILE A 796 -6.81 34.82 -37.64
CA ILE A 796 -6.95 36.07 -36.89
C ILE A 796 -6.25 37.24 -37.61
N SER A 797 -6.53 38.47 -37.18
CA SER A 797 -5.74 39.64 -37.58
C SER A 797 -4.55 39.81 -36.64
N ALA A 798 -3.35 39.97 -37.18
CA ALA A 798 -2.12 40.16 -36.41
C ALA A 798 -1.13 41.02 -37.20
N ALA A 799 -0.32 41.82 -36.49
CA ALA A 799 0.77 42.56 -37.10
C ALA A 799 1.95 41.63 -37.46
N ASN A 800 2.81 42.06 -38.39
CA ASN A 800 3.96 41.26 -38.81
C ASN A 800 4.96 40.97 -37.67
N THR A 801 5.02 41.84 -36.65
CA THR A 801 5.84 41.61 -35.44
C THR A 801 5.26 40.51 -34.54
N GLN A 802 4.00 40.15 -34.71
CA GLN A 802 3.32 39.09 -33.96
C GLN A 802 3.33 37.78 -34.73
N ILE A 803 2.99 37.84 -36.02
CA ILE A 803 2.89 36.71 -36.94
C ILE A 803 3.44 37.11 -38.32
N GLN A 804 4.48 36.42 -38.76
CA GLN A 804 5.08 36.53 -40.09
C GLN A 804 4.48 35.46 -41.00
N ASN A 805 3.95 35.86 -42.16
CA ASN A 805 3.50 34.95 -43.20
C ASN A 805 4.61 34.75 -44.24
N ILE A 806 5.55 33.84 -43.94
CA ILE A 806 6.69 33.52 -44.78
C ILE A 806 6.96 32.01 -44.73
N ASP A 807 7.41 31.41 -45.83
CA ASP A 807 7.76 29.99 -45.85
C ASP A 807 8.92 29.72 -44.87
N PRO A 808 8.74 28.86 -43.85
CA PRO A 808 9.81 28.50 -42.93
C PRO A 808 10.91 27.66 -43.59
N LEU A 809 10.70 27.18 -44.84
CA LEU A 809 11.64 26.34 -45.58
C LEU A 809 12.06 25.10 -44.77
N LEU A 810 11.06 24.39 -44.24
CA LEU A 810 11.24 23.10 -43.58
C LEU A 810 11.58 22.00 -44.60
N GLU A 811 12.57 21.17 -44.29
CA GLU A 811 13.05 20.07 -45.12
C GLU A 811 13.07 18.74 -44.35
N GLN A 812 13.00 17.63 -45.10
CA GLN A 812 13.27 16.32 -44.52
C GLN A 812 14.78 16.18 -44.26
N PRO A 813 15.17 15.50 -43.16
CA PRO A 813 16.56 15.17 -42.93
C PRO A 813 17.13 14.25 -44.00
N VAL A 814 18.45 14.29 -44.19
CA VAL A 814 19.14 13.42 -45.14
C VAL A 814 19.21 12.00 -44.61
N CYS A 815 18.62 11.03 -45.33
CA CYS A 815 18.72 9.63 -44.95
C CYS A 815 20.15 9.10 -45.18
N ASN A 816 20.90 8.89 -44.09
CA ASN A 816 22.24 8.30 -44.11
C ASN A 816 22.22 6.86 -43.58
N GLY A 817 22.57 5.88 -44.42
CA GLY A 817 22.62 4.45 -44.06
C GLY A 817 21.42 3.64 -44.55
N SER A 818 21.45 2.32 -44.34
CA SER A 818 20.35 1.45 -44.75
C SER A 818 19.22 1.48 -43.71
N GLY A 819 18.00 1.82 -44.13
CA GLY A 819 16.81 1.74 -43.29
C GLY A 819 16.54 2.99 -42.44
N CYS A 820 17.30 4.09 -42.62
CA CYS A 820 17.04 5.36 -41.93
C CYS A 820 15.65 5.91 -42.28
N GLU A 821 15.16 5.66 -43.49
CA GLU A 821 13.86 6.10 -43.98
C GLU A 821 12.69 5.41 -43.27
N GLN A 822 12.98 4.32 -42.55
CA GLN A 822 12.02 3.53 -41.79
C GLN A 822 11.95 3.98 -40.33
N GLN A 823 12.89 4.82 -39.88
CA GLN A 823 12.90 5.35 -38.51
C GLN A 823 11.98 6.55 -38.37
N LYS A 824 11.35 6.69 -37.20
CA LYS A 824 10.42 7.80 -36.96
C LYS A 824 11.08 9.18 -37.03
N ALA A 825 12.35 9.25 -36.67
CA ALA A 825 13.15 10.46 -36.76
C ALA A 825 13.31 11.02 -38.18
N TYR A 826 13.21 10.19 -39.22
CA TYR A 826 13.26 10.66 -40.62
C TYR A 826 12.04 11.51 -41.00
N GLU A 827 10.91 11.35 -40.29
CA GLU A 827 9.69 12.14 -40.51
C GLU A 827 9.69 13.50 -39.77
N VAL A 828 10.74 13.79 -39.00
CA VAL A 828 10.89 15.05 -38.26
C VAL A 828 11.51 16.10 -39.17
N LEU A 829 10.69 17.05 -39.65
CA LEU A 829 11.14 18.13 -40.52
C LEU A 829 11.99 19.14 -39.75
N ARG A 830 13.05 19.63 -40.39
CA ARG A 830 14.03 20.56 -39.82
C ARG A 830 14.16 21.83 -40.67
N LEU A 831 14.82 22.86 -40.16
CA LEU A 831 15.09 24.08 -40.94
C LEU A 831 16.08 23.78 -42.08
N SER A 832 15.83 24.29 -43.29
CA SER A 832 16.87 24.32 -44.31
C SER A 832 17.87 25.46 -44.06
N ALA A 833 19.04 25.40 -44.70
CA ALA A 833 20.09 26.42 -44.58
C ALA A 833 19.66 27.85 -44.97
N SER A 834 18.56 27.98 -45.73
CA SER A 834 18.02 29.27 -46.19
C SER A 834 16.82 29.73 -45.37
N SER A 835 16.46 29.02 -44.30
CA SER A 835 15.26 29.31 -43.53
C SER A 835 15.29 30.72 -42.93
N PRO A 836 14.18 31.49 -43.04
CA PRO A 836 14.06 32.78 -42.36
C PRO A 836 13.91 32.65 -40.84
N ALA A 837 13.79 31.43 -40.31
CA ALA A 837 13.70 31.18 -38.88
C ALA A 837 15.05 31.24 -38.16
N ILE A 838 16.16 31.10 -38.91
CA ILE A 838 17.52 31.00 -38.36
C ILE A 838 17.93 32.31 -37.69
N ASN A 839 18.36 32.23 -36.43
CA ASN A 839 18.79 33.33 -35.57
C ASN A 839 17.76 34.47 -35.47
N ALA A 840 16.48 34.14 -35.59
CA ALA A 840 15.41 35.12 -35.76
C ALA A 840 14.47 35.24 -34.55
N SER A 841 14.70 34.51 -33.46
CA SER A 841 13.85 34.60 -32.26
C SER A 841 13.90 35.96 -31.58
N THR A 842 12.83 36.28 -30.85
CA THR A 842 12.74 37.49 -30.02
C THR A 842 12.28 37.13 -28.61
N GLY A 843 12.60 37.97 -27.62
CA GLY A 843 12.26 37.72 -26.21
C GLY A 843 13.36 36.97 -25.45
N ASN A 844 13.14 36.74 -24.15
CA ASN A 844 14.08 36.02 -23.29
C ASN A 844 13.45 34.72 -22.78
N PHE A 845 13.98 33.59 -23.22
CA PHE A 845 13.50 32.25 -22.90
C PHE A 845 14.64 31.35 -22.42
N SER A 846 15.38 31.81 -21.41
CA SER A 846 16.58 31.12 -20.89
C SER A 846 16.35 29.68 -20.40
N TYR A 847 15.09 29.27 -20.22
CA TYR A 847 14.73 27.90 -19.88
C TYR A 847 14.73 26.95 -21.09
N ALA A 848 14.69 27.47 -22.32
CA ALA A 848 14.78 26.71 -23.57
C ALA A 848 16.21 26.80 -24.12
N ALA A 849 17.19 26.34 -23.34
CA ALA A 849 18.61 26.44 -23.67
C ALA A 849 19.06 25.50 -24.79
N THR A 850 18.31 24.41 -25.00
CA THR A 850 18.51 23.48 -26.10
C THR A 850 17.24 23.40 -26.96
N ASP A 851 17.34 22.81 -28.13
CA ASP A 851 16.22 22.51 -29.01
C ASP A 851 15.59 21.14 -28.68
N TYR A 852 14.59 20.72 -29.46
CA TYR A 852 13.92 19.42 -29.31
C TYR A 852 14.82 18.18 -29.52
N GLU A 853 15.97 18.34 -30.18
CA GLU A 853 16.98 17.33 -30.46
C GLU A 853 18.19 17.42 -29.52
N LYS A 854 18.07 18.28 -28.49
CA LYS A 854 19.09 18.61 -27.49
C LYS A 854 20.34 19.29 -28.03
N GLN A 855 20.23 19.93 -29.20
CA GLN A 855 21.28 20.80 -29.69
C GLN A 855 21.25 22.12 -28.91
N SER A 856 22.40 22.65 -28.53
CA SER A 856 22.47 23.92 -27.81
C SER A 856 22.03 25.05 -28.73
N ARG A 857 21.21 25.98 -28.22
CA ARG A 857 20.86 27.18 -28.97
C ARG A 857 22.02 28.18 -28.87
N VAL A 858 22.62 28.56 -30.00
CA VAL A 858 23.84 29.37 -30.03
C VAL A 858 23.52 30.77 -30.56
N GLY A 859 23.79 31.80 -29.76
CA GLY A 859 23.49 33.18 -30.15
C GLY A 859 22.00 33.51 -29.99
N LEU A 860 21.38 34.05 -31.03
CA LEU A 860 19.92 34.21 -31.07
C LEU A 860 19.33 32.87 -31.46
N ALA A 861 18.40 32.35 -30.66
CA ALA A 861 17.73 31.10 -30.98
C ALA A 861 16.97 31.19 -32.32
N ASP A 862 16.77 30.05 -32.96
CA ASP A 862 15.90 29.92 -34.12
C ASP A 862 14.42 29.93 -33.75
N ILE A 863 13.56 30.40 -34.65
CA ILE A 863 12.10 30.25 -34.51
C ILE A 863 11.73 28.78 -34.75
N GLY A 864 10.88 28.19 -33.92
CA GLY A 864 10.48 26.78 -34.00
C GLY A 864 11.31 25.84 -33.12
N ALA A 865 10.98 24.56 -33.20
CA ALA A 865 11.52 23.52 -32.31
C ALA A 865 12.96 23.10 -32.60
N ASP A 866 13.40 23.30 -33.84
CA ASP A 866 14.73 22.98 -34.36
C ASP A 866 15.65 24.18 -34.17
N GLU A 867 16.88 23.92 -33.74
CA GLU A 867 18.00 24.84 -33.96
C GLU A 867 18.74 24.38 -35.21
N TYR A 868 18.98 25.29 -36.14
CA TYR A 868 19.78 25.02 -37.33
C TYR A 868 21.25 24.86 -36.93
N ASP A 869 21.59 23.64 -36.54
CA ASP A 869 22.96 23.26 -36.26
C ASP A 869 23.26 21.90 -36.87
N ARG A 870 23.64 21.92 -38.15
CA ARG A 870 23.96 20.70 -38.90
C ARG A 870 25.37 20.18 -38.63
N ASN A 871 26.14 20.82 -37.74
CA ASN A 871 27.48 20.38 -37.39
C ASN A 871 27.54 19.69 -36.02
N ASN A 872 26.53 19.89 -35.17
CA ASN A 872 26.45 19.27 -33.85
C ASN A 872 25.62 17.98 -33.84
N MET A 873 25.91 17.11 -32.87
CA MET A 873 25.24 15.82 -32.72
C MET A 873 23.79 16.01 -32.23
N VAL A 874 22.86 15.34 -32.92
CA VAL A 874 21.48 15.12 -32.45
C VAL A 874 21.51 14.07 -31.35
N GLN A 875 21.16 14.42 -30.11
CA GLN A 875 21.24 13.48 -28.98
C GLN A 875 19.93 12.71 -28.74
N VAL A 876 18.81 13.25 -29.20
CA VAL A 876 17.47 12.66 -29.11
C VAL A 876 16.70 12.94 -30.39
N SER A 877 15.81 12.03 -30.78
CA SER A 877 14.79 12.31 -31.79
C SER A 877 13.51 11.50 -31.50
N ALA A 878 12.56 11.50 -32.43
CA ALA A 878 11.34 10.71 -32.31
C ALA A 878 11.66 9.21 -32.12
N LEU A 879 11.03 8.61 -31.12
CA LEU A 879 11.32 7.26 -30.62
C LEU A 879 10.51 6.19 -31.36
N ASP A 880 11.10 5.01 -31.46
CA ASP A 880 10.47 3.75 -31.84
C ASP A 880 10.85 2.62 -30.86
N GLU A 881 10.36 1.40 -31.11
CA GLU A 881 10.59 0.26 -30.21
C GLU A 881 12.06 -0.20 -30.13
N SER A 882 12.95 0.27 -31.01
CA SER A 882 14.40 0.04 -30.85
C SER A 882 14.98 0.81 -29.67
N ASN A 883 14.31 1.89 -29.27
CA ASN A 883 14.79 2.85 -28.28
C ASN A 883 14.28 2.57 -26.86
N VAL A 884 13.13 1.91 -26.75
CA VAL A 884 12.36 1.82 -25.52
C VAL A 884 11.80 0.43 -25.28
N GLY A 885 11.28 0.20 -24.07
CA GLY A 885 10.68 -1.06 -23.68
C GLY A 885 11.71 -2.11 -23.22
N PRO A 886 11.26 -3.34 -22.93
CA PRO A 886 12.07 -4.31 -22.18
C PRO A 886 13.36 -4.72 -22.86
N ASN A 887 13.36 -4.76 -24.19
CA ASN A 887 14.49 -5.23 -24.99
C ASN A 887 15.42 -4.11 -25.42
N ALA A 888 15.06 -2.84 -25.19
CA ALA A 888 15.92 -1.74 -25.58
C ALA A 888 17.26 -1.81 -24.85
N VAL A 889 18.31 -1.52 -25.62
CA VAL A 889 19.65 -1.24 -25.13
C VAL A 889 19.81 0.27 -25.07
N ALA A 890 20.68 0.78 -24.19
CA ALA A 890 21.02 2.20 -24.24
C ALA A 890 21.65 2.48 -25.60
N PHE A 891 21.09 3.43 -26.35
CA PHE A 891 21.59 3.87 -27.65
C PHE A 891 21.84 5.38 -27.54
N ASN A 892 22.95 5.84 -28.14
CA ASN A 892 23.16 7.26 -28.39
C ASN A 892 22.65 7.55 -29.81
N TYR A 893 21.83 8.59 -29.96
CA TYR A 893 21.43 9.06 -31.27
C TYR A 893 22.61 9.79 -31.92
N SER A 894 22.90 9.54 -33.19
CA SER A 894 23.76 10.39 -34.02
C SER A 894 23.26 10.30 -35.46
N TYR A 895 22.91 11.44 -36.04
CA TYR A 895 22.47 11.55 -37.44
C TYR A 895 23.63 11.83 -38.42
N PHE A 896 24.82 12.08 -37.86
CA PHE A 896 26.08 12.16 -38.57
C PHE A 896 26.94 10.97 -38.17
N ASP A 897 27.52 10.27 -39.16
CA ASP A 897 28.65 9.36 -38.91
C ASP A 897 29.89 10.21 -38.54
N VAL A 898 29.87 10.78 -37.35
CA VAL A 898 31.04 10.86 -36.51
C VAL A 898 30.82 9.80 -35.44
N LEU A 899 31.59 8.73 -35.56
CA LEU A 899 31.59 7.62 -34.62
C LEU A 899 31.70 8.19 -33.19
N PRO A 900 30.67 8.06 -32.34
CA PRO A 900 30.81 8.41 -30.94
C PRO A 900 31.97 7.58 -30.37
N ILE A 901 32.73 8.16 -29.45
CA ILE A 901 33.72 7.42 -28.67
C ILE A 901 33.07 6.14 -28.17
N THR A 902 33.55 5.00 -28.65
CA THR A 902 33.15 3.72 -28.10
C THR A 902 34.14 3.40 -26.99
N LEU A 903 33.86 3.90 -25.78
CA LEU A 903 34.62 3.50 -24.60
C LEU A 903 34.31 2.01 -24.34
N VAL A 904 35.36 1.18 -24.33
CA VAL A 904 35.23 -0.29 -24.32
C VAL A 904 35.08 -0.82 -22.89
N SER A 905 35.80 -0.25 -21.93
CA SER A 905 35.72 -0.65 -20.52
C SER A 905 36.27 0.42 -19.58
N PHE A 906 35.81 0.41 -18.32
CA PHE A 906 36.39 1.17 -17.21
C PHE A 906 36.44 0.26 -15.97
N ASP A 907 37.63 0.06 -15.41
CA ASP A 907 37.93 -0.83 -14.29
C ASP A 907 38.71 -0.09 -13.20
N ALA A 908 38.53 -0.52 -11.95
CA ALA A 908 39.24 0.03 -10.80
C ALA A 908 39.67 -1.10 -9.85
N ALA A 909 40.94 -1.11 -9.44
CA ALA A 909 41.51 -2.16 -8.59
C ALA A 909 42.48 -1.60 -7.54
N TYR A 910 42.35 -2.04 -6.29
CA TYR A 910 43.27 -1.66 -5.22
C TYR A 910 44.53 -2.53 -5.22
N ARG A 911 45.71 -1.93 -5.44
CA ARG A 911 47.02 -2.61 -5.45
C ARG A 911 48.09 -1.65 -4.92
N ASN A 912 49.08 -2.16 -4.18
CA ASN A 912 50.21 -1.37 -3.67
C ASN A 912 49.80 -0.08 -2.91
N GLN A 913 48.75 -0.16 -2.10
CA GLN A 913 48.19 0.97 -1.34
C GLN A 913 47.59 2.10 -2.17
N GLN A 914 47.30 1.86 -3.45
CA GLN A 914 46.69 2.82 -4.37
C GLN A 914 45.52 2.15 -5.10
N VAL A 915 44.58 2.94 -5.61
CA VAL A 915 43.58 2.43 -6.55
C VAL A 915 44.06 2.74 -7.97
N GLU A 916 44.33 1.68 -8.73
CA GLU A 916 44.65 1.74 -10.15
C GLU A 916 43.34 1.71 -10.95
N LEU A 917 43.16 2.72 -11.81
CA LEU A 917 41.98 2.94 -12.64
C LEU A 917 42.39 2.76 -14.09
N LYS A 918 41.71 1.89 -14.84
CA LYS A 918 42.03 1.59 -16.24
C LYS A 918 40.81 1.77 -17.11
N TRP A 919 40.98 2.37 -18.28
CA TRP A 919 39.96 2.35 -19.31
C TRP A 919 40.56 2.11 -20.67
N ASN A 920 39.75 1.48 -21.50
CA ASN A 920 40.05 1.23 -22.90
C ASN A 920 39.04 1.99 -23.75
N VAL A 921 39.51 2.62 -24.81
CA VAL A 921 38.70 3.32 -25.81
C VAL A 921 38.92 2.66 -27.16
N ALA A 922 37.86 2.48 -27.95
CA ALA A 922 37.99 1.92 -29.29
C ALA A 922 38.54 2.96 -30.28
N LYS A 923 38.24 4.24 -30.05
CA LYS A 923 38.64 5.39 -30.87
C LYS A 923 38.66 6.67 -30.03
N GLN A 924 39.50 7.64 -30.43
CA GLN A 924 39.65 8.94 -29.79
C GLN A 924 39.41 10.04 -30.81
N GLU A 925 38.16 10.42 -30.98
CA GLU A 925 37.79 11.60 -31.76
C GLU A 925 37.15 12.62 -30.83
N ASN A 926 37.54 13.88 -30.97
CA ASN A 926 37.04 15.03 -30.21
C ASN A 926 37.24 15.02 -28.68
N VAL A 927 37.98 14.08 -28.09
CA VAL A 927 38.33 14.15 -26.66
C VAL A 927 39.33 15.27 -26.42
N LYS A 928 39.03 16.17 -25.48
CA LYS A 928 39.99 17.13 -24.93
C LYS A 928 40.76 16.56 -23.75
N ARG A 929 40.06 15.88 -22.83
CA ARG A 929 40.66 15.20 -21.68
C ARG A 929 39.74 14.16 -21.03
N TYR A 930 40.33 13.23 -20.30
CA TYR A 930 39.69 12.28 -19.41
C TYR A 930 39.86 12.73 -17.97
N GLU A 931 38.76 12.94 -17.27
CA GLU A 931 38.73 13.22 -15.84
C GLU A 931 38.30 11.96 -15.08
N VAL A 932 39.14 11.48 -14.18
CA VAL A 932 38.76 10.43 -13.23
C VAL A 932 38.41 11.10 -11.92
N GLU A 933 37.24 10.79 -11.39
CA GLU A 933 36.75 11.38 -10.15
C GLU A 933 36.44 10.30 -9.11
N TRP A 934 36.52 10.64 -7.82
CA TRP A 934 36.25 9.72 -6.72
C TRP A 934 35.48 10.34 -5.55
N ARG A 935 34.85 9.48 -4.75
CA ARG A 935 34.18 9.83 -3.49
C ARG A 935 34.16 8.65 -2.52
N THR A 936 33.77 8.89 -1.26
CA THR A 936 33.64 7.84 -0.22
C THR A 936 32.20 7.52 0.17
N ASP A 937 31.23 8.30 -0.32
CA ASP A 937 29.78 8.24 -0.03
C ASP A 937 28.98 8.93 -1.16
N PHE A 938 27.77 9.43 -0.91
CA PHE A 938 26.97 10.20 -1.89
C PHE A 938 27.31 11.70 -1.93
N SER A 939 28.45 12.13 -1.38
CA SER A 939 28.94 13.50 -1.52
C SER A 939 29.47 13.80 -2.93
N ASP A 940 29.84 15.06 -3.15
CA ASP A 940 30.43 15.53 -4.40
C ASP A 940 31.71 14.78 -4.75
N PHE A 941 31.85 14.47 -6.03
CA PHE A 941 33.03 13.82 -6.60
C PHE A 941 34.24 14.76 -6.57
N LYS A 942 35.40 14.23 -6.19
CA LYS A 942 36.69 14.92 -6.18
C LYS A 942 37.54 14.41 -7.34
N ALA A 943 38.31 15.28 -7.98
CA ALA A 943 39.22 14.87 -9.05
C ALA A 943 40.33 13.93 -8.51
N VAL A 944 40.61 12.86 -9.26
CA VAL A 944 41.74 11.94 -9.08
C VAL A 944 42.81 12.21 -10.12
N ALA A 945 42.42 12.30 -11.39
CA ALA A 945 43.32 12.49 -12.51
C ALA A 945 42.62 13.24 -13.63
N ASP A 946 43.40 13.98 -14.39
CA ASP A 946 43.01 14.65 -15.61
C ASP A 946 44.08 14.34 -16.67
N LEU A 947 43.68 13.71 -17.77
CA LEU A 947 44.57 13.17 -18.79
C LEU A 947 44.14 13.61 -20.18
N SER A 948 44.99 14.33 -20.89
CA SER A 948 44.79 14.58 -22.32
C SER A 948 44.95 13.29 -23.14
N PRO A 949 44.15 13.10 -24.20
CA PRO A 949 44.30 11.94 -25.07
C PRO A 949 45.62 12.01 -25.85
N VAL A 950 46.21 10.85 -26.12
CA VAL A 950 47.45 10.70 -26.90
C VAL A 950 47.15 9.94 -28.19
N GLN A 951 47.49 10.52 -29.33
CA GLN A 951 47.22 9.94 -30.65
C GLN A 951 47.73 8.49 -30.75
N GLY A 952 46.83 7.55 -31.05
CA GLY A 952 47.15 6.12 -31.23
C GLY A 952 47.24 5.31 -29.93
N GLN A 953 47.19 5.94 -28.76
CA GLN A 953 47.00 5.23 -27.50
C GLN A 953 45.53 4.80 -27.41
N LEU A 954 45.20 3.60 -26.94
CA LEU A 954 43.79 3.18 -26.74
C LEU A 954 43.50 2.75 -25.31
N ASN A 955 44.53 2.67 -24.47
CA ASN A 955 44.43 2.21 -23.09
C ASN A 955 45.03 3.27 -22.19
N TYR A 956 44.32 3.63 -21.12
CA TYR A 956 44.75 4.62 -20.16
C TYR A 956 44.75 4.07 -18.76
N ILE A 957 45.61 4.64 -17.93
CA ILE A 957 45.74 4.28 -16.53
C ILE A 957 45.87 5.56 -15.71
N ALA A 958 45.09 5.65 -14.63
CA ALA A 958 45.24 6.63 -13.56
C ALA A 958 45.45 5.92 -12.23
N LYS A 959 46.07 6.61 -11.26
CA LYS A 959 46.30 6.07 -9.91
C LYS A 959 45.82 7.05 -8.86
N HIS A 960 44.86 6.63 -8.05
CA HIS A 960 44.52 7.35 -6.84
C HIS A 960 45.47 6.92 -5.72
N SER A 961 46.38 7.82 -5.33
CA SER A 961 47.49 7.54 -4.40
C SER A 961 47.12 7.62 -2.92
N SER A 962 45.98 8.24 -2.59
CA SER A 962 45.50 8.45 -1.23
C SER A 962 44.05 7.97 -1.05
N PRO A 963 43.70 6.73 -1.45
CA PRO A 963 42.36 6.23 -1.23
C PRO A 963 42.12 6.06 0.27
N ILE A 964 40.91 6.38 0.72
CA ILE A 964 40.57 6.29 2.14
C ILE A 964 40.23 4.83 2.48
N VAL A 965 40.59 4.38 3.69
CA VAL A 965 40.20 3.06 4.20
C VAL A 965 38.66 2.94 4.20
N GLY A 966 38.13 1.94 3.49
CA GLY A 966 36.69 1.81 3.23
C GLY A 966 36.36 1.77 1.74
N ASN A 967 35.10 2.07 1.41
CA ASN A 967 34.65 2.10 0.02
C ASN A 967 35.06 3.43 -0.64
N ASN A 968 35.65 3.33 -1.82
CA ASN A 968 35.98 4.45 -2.69
C ASN A 968 35.23 4.20 -3.99
N TYR A 969 34.40 5.14 -4.42
CA TYR A 969 33.63 5.08 -5.66
C TYR A 969 34.31 5.94 -6.70
N TYR A 970 34.49 5.42 -7.90
CA TYR A 970 35.16 6.11 -8.99
C TYR A 970 34.25 6.18 -10.20
N ARG A 971 34.30 7.29 -10.93
CA ARG A 971 33.71 7.40 -12.27
C ARG A 971 34.71 7.99 -13.24
N LEU A 972 34.54 7.65 -14.50
CA LEU A 972 35.25 8.28 -15.60
C LEU A 972 34.33 9.32 -16.23
N LYS A 973 34.87 10.50 -16.43
CA LYS A 973 34.27 11.64 -17.12
C LYS A 973 35.12 11.93 -18.35
N THR A 974 34.53 11.96 -19.54
CA THR A 974 35.22 12.50 -20.72
C THR A 974 34.85 13.96 -20.86
N VAL A 975 35.78 14.77 -21.34
CA VAL A 975 35.52 16.15 -21.75
C VAL A 975 36.02 16.31 -23.16
N ASP A 976 35.14 16.72 -24.05
CA ASP A 976 35.45 16.87 -25.47
C ASP A 976 36.01 18.27 -25.78
N GLU A 977 36.54 18.47 -26.98
CA GLU A 977 37.17 19.73 -27.44
C GLU A 977 36.18 20.90 -27.46
N ASN A 978 34.89 20.59 -27.66
CA ASN A 978 33.77 21.53 -27.57
C ASN A 978 33.28 21.76 -26.12
N GLY A 979 33.81 21.02 -25.13
CA GLY A 979 33.46 21.14 -23.72
C GLY A 979 32.35 20.20 -23.24
N ASP A 980 31.80 19.36 -24.11
CA ASP A 980 30.80 18.35 -23.74
C ASP A 980 31.37 17.31 -22.78
N VAL A 981 30.49 16.74 -21.96
CA VAL A 981 30.87 15.85 -20.86
C VAL A 981 30.02 14.60 -20.86
N ASP A 982 30.66 13.42 -20.96
CA ASP A 982 30.00 12.14 -20.69
C ASP A 982 30.53 11.49 -19.41
N PHE A 983 29.67 10.72 -18.74
CA PHE A 983 30.01 9.98 -17.53
C PHE A 983 29.78 8.48 -17.72
N PHE A 984 30.72 7.66 -17.23
CA PHE A 984 30.62 6.20 -17.23
C PHE A 984 30.29 5.62 -15.86
N GLU A 985 29.76 4.38 -15.87
CA GLU A 985 29.36 3.61 -14.68
C GLU A 985 30.34 3.74 -13.50
N GLU A 986 29.78 3.93 -12.30
CA GLU A 986 30.57 4.03 -11.08
C GLU A 986 31.18 2.66 -10.70
N LYS A 987 32.49 2.62 -10.46
CA LYS A 987 33.21 1.45 -9.92
C LYS A 987 33.54 1.66 -8.45
N ALA A 988 33.08 0.74 -7.61
CA ALA A 988 33.40 0.72 -6.19
C ALA A 988 34.66 -0.13 -5.93
N VAL A 989 35.65 0.44 -5.25
CA VAL A 989 36.85 -0.25 -4.78
C VAL A 989 36.94 -0.13 -3.27
N ARG A 990 37.04 -1.27 -2.59
CA ARG A 990 37.24 -1.30 -1.13
C ARG A 990 38.73 -1.31 -0.82
N VAL A 991 39.19 -0.27 -0.14
CA VAL A 991 40.58 -0.10 0.33
C VAL A 991 40.68 -0.60 1.76
N LEU A 992 41.64 -1.50 2.00
CA LEU A 992 41.91 -2.13 3.30
C LEU A 992 43.14 -1.44 3.94
N SER A 993 43.15 -1.25 5.26
CA SER A 993 44.35 -0.67 5.92
C SER A 993 45.54 -1.65 5.85
N SER A 994 46.72 -1.15 5.51
CA SER A 994 47.89 -1.96 5.14
C SER A 994 48.82 -2.38 6.29
N GLN A 995 48.53 -2.06 7.56
CA GLN A 995 49.28 -2.61 8.70
C GLN A 995 48.36 -3.12 9.82
N LEU A 996 48.55 -4.40 10.18
CA LEU A 996 47.99 -4.98 11.38
C LEU A 996 48.64 -4.33 12.60
N ALA A 997 47.82 -3.98 13.60
CA ALA A 997 48.33 -3.54 14.87
C ALA A 997 49.22 -4.61 15.52
N LYS A 998 50.29 -4.17 16.16
CA LYS A 998 51.28 -5.05 16.78
C LYS A 998 51.69 -4.52 18.15
N LEU A 999 52.18 -5.42 19.00
CA LEU A 999 52.75 -5.05 20.29
C LEU A 999 54.18 -5.56 20.42
N TYR A 1000 55.06 -4.76 21.05
CA TYR A 1000 56.46 -5.11 21.25
C TYR A 1000 57.12 -4.28 22.36
N PRO A 1001 58.09 -4.84 23.11
CA PRO A 1001 58.47 -6.25 23.12
C PRO A 1001 57.39 -7.13 23.76
N ASN A 1002 57.33 -8.39 23.34
CA ASN A 1002 56.49 -9.44 23.95
C ASN A 1002 57.32 -10.74 23.99
N PRO A 1003 57.69 -11.27 25.17
CA PRO A 1003 57.27 -10.85 26.52
C PRO A 1003 57.71 -9.44 26.94
N ALA A 1004 56.88 -8.78 27.75
CA ALA A 1004 57.09 -7.44 28.29
C ALA A 1004 57.60 -7.50 29.74
N ILE A 1005 58.71 -6.83 30.03
CA ILE A 1005 59.34 -6.82 31.37
C ILE A 1005 58.92 -5.59 32.18
N LYS A 1006 59.14 -4.39 31.63
CA LYS A 1006 58.78 -3.12 32.30
C LYS A 1006 57.60 -2.42 31.64
N ALA A 1007 57.56 -2.46 30.32
CA ALA A 1007 56.51 -1.88 29.48
C ALA A 1007 56.54 -2.54 28.09
N PHE A 1008 55.48 -2.34 27.31
CA PHE A 1008 55.47 -2.61 25.87
C PHE A 1008 54.74 -1.50 25.12
N THR A 1009 55.00 -1.41 23.83
CA THR A 1009 54.38 -0.47 22.91
C THR A 1009 53.27 -1.17 22.14
N VAL A 1010 52.11 -0.52 22.06
CA VAL A 1010 51.04 -0.83 21.11
C VAL A 1010 51.22 0.09 19.92
N ASP A 1011 51.60 -0.48 18.79
CA ASP A 1011 51.62 0.20 17.49
C ASP A 1011 50.31 -0.08 16.78
N PHE A 1012 49.55 0.97 16.50
CA PHE A 1012 48.21 0.84 15.95
C PHE A 1012 48.21 0.45 14.48
N GLY A 1013 49.33 0.58 13.76
CA GLY A 1013 49.39 0.41 12.30
C GLY A 1013 48.75 1.56 11.53
N TYR A 1014 48.28 2.61 12.21
CA TYR A 1014 47.75 3.86 11.66
C TYR A 1014 47.94 5.02 12.66
N THR A 1015 47.84 6.27 12.22
CA THR A 1015 47.80 7.43 13.13
C THR A 1015 46.36 7.72 13.52
N ALA A 1016 46.04 7.63 14.81
CA ALA A 1016 44.69 7.84 15.29
C ALA A 1016 44.25 9.30 15.19
N THR A 1017 43.33 9.60 14.27
CA THR A 1017 42.75 10.94 14.07
C THR A 1017 41.69 11.33 15.10
N GLY A 1018 41.21 10.36 15.90
CA GLY A 1018 40.28 10.56 17.03
C GLY A 1018 40.81 9.99 18.34
N SER A 1019 40.01 10.06 19.42
CA SER A 1019 40.36 9.43 20.70
C SER A 1019 40.21 7.92 20.62
N VAL A 1020 41.28 7.18 20.93
CA VAL A 1020 41.31 5.72 20.99
C VAL A 1020 41.46 5.30 22.46
N LYS A 1021 40.48 4.55 22.96
CA LYS A 1021 40.55 3.92 24.28
C LYS A 1021 41.28 2.58 24.15
N VAL A 1022 42.43 2.47 24.82
CA VAL A 1022 43.23 1.25 24.94
C VAL A 1022 43.03 0.67 26.33
N LYS A 1023 42.62 -0.59 26.41
CA LYS A 1023 42.33 -1.32 27.63
C LYS A 1023 43.21 -2.57 27.70
N MET A 1024 43.69 -2.93 28.88
CA MET A 1024 44.30 -4.22 29.13
C MET A 1024 43.42 -5.01 30.08
N VAL A 1025 43.19 -6.28 29.77
CA VAL A 1025 42.40 -7.20 30.59
C VAL A 1025 43.19 -8.44 30.96
N SER A 1026 42.92 -9.01 32.13
CA SER A 1026 43.40 -10.34 32.51
C SER A 1026 42.72 -11.45 31.69
N VAL A 1027 43.21 -12.69 31.77
CA VAL A 1027 42.55 -13.86 31.15
C VAL A 1027 41.11 -14.09 31.62
N LEU A 1028 40.71 -13.52 32.78
CA LEU A 1028 39.35 -13.58 33.31
C LEU A 1028 38.47 -12.40 32.85
N GLY A 1029 38.99 -11.54 31.96
CA GLY A 1029 38.27 -10.38 31.42
C GLY A 1029 38.23 -9.14 32.32
N SER A 1030 38.86 -9.19 33.51
CA SER A 1030 38.94 -8.03 34.43
C SER A 1030 39.89 -6.97 33.87
N SER A 1031 39.46 -5.70 33.87
CA SER A 1031 40.32 -4.57 33.45
C SER A 1031 41.46 -4.37 34.45
N VAL A 1032 42.70 -4.32 33.95
CA VAL A 1032 43.90 -4.10 34.77
C VAL A 1032 44.63 -2.80 34.41
N TYR A 1033 44.36 -2.21 33.23
CA TYR A 1033 44.89 -0.92 32.80
C TYR A 1033 43.99 -0.29 31.73
N GLU A 1034 43.82 1.02 31.74
CA GLU A 1034 43.12 1.78 30.69
C GLU A 1034 43.81 3.10 30.41
N GLN A 1035 43.90 3.47 29.13
CA GLN A 1035 44.35 4.80 28.70
C GLN A 1035 43.60 5.26 27.46
N VAL A 1036 43.47 6.58 27.28
CA VAL A 1036 42.93 7.19 26.07
C VAL A 1036 44.05 7.97 25.39
N VAL A 1037 44.26 7.74 24.10
CA VAL A 1037 45.27 8.43 23.31
C VAL A 1037 44.63 9.05 22.07
N SER A 1038 45.18 10.16 21.58
CA SER A 1038 44.69 10.83 20.37
C SER A 1038 45.86 11.46 19.62
N GLY A 1039 45.79 11.48 18.28
CA GLY A 1039 46.82 12.07 17.43
C GLY A 1039 48.14 11.30 17.37
N VAL A 1040 48.15 10.03 17.81
CA VAL A 1040 49.37 9.21 17.90
C VAL A 1040 49.25 7.93 17.06
N SER A 1041 50.38 7.42 16.57
CA SER A 1041 50.48 6.13 15.85
C SER A 1041 50.79 4.94 16.76
N SER A 1042 51.22 5.20 17.99
CA SER A 1042 51.49 4.19 19.00
C SER A 1042 51.35 4.75 20.41
N CYS A 1043 51.28 3.87 21.41
CA CYS A 1043 51.31 4.24 22.82
C CYS A 1043 52.05 3.18 23.64
N GLN A 1044 52.68 3.58 24.74
CA GLN A 1044 53.30 2.65 25.69
C GLN A 1044 52.34 2.26 26.81
N ILE A 1045 52.49 1.04 27.33
CA ILE A 1045 51.76 0.53 28.50
C ILE A 1045 52.76 -0.05 29.51
N PRO A 1046 52.83 0.47 30.75
CA PRO A 1046 53.67 -0.08 31.81
C PRO A 1046 53.07 -1.37 32.38
N VAL A 1047 53.93 -2.34 32.74
CA VAL A 1047 53.52 -3.65 33.29
C VAL A 1047 54.24 -4.03 34.59
N SER A 1048 55.09 -3.15 35.12
CA SER A 1048 55.93 -3.41 36.30
C SER A 1048 55.17 -3.74 37.58
N THR A 1049 53.90 -3.37 37.68
CA THR A 1049 53.03 -3.63 38.85
C THR A 1049 52.07 -4.79 38.67
N LEU A 1050 52.05 -5.44 37.49
CA LEU A 1050 51.15 -6.55 37.17
C LEU A 1050 51.80 -7.89 37.51
N ALA A 1051 51.03 -8.89 37.93
CA ALA A 1051 51.58 -10.23 38.15
C ALA A 1051 52.05 -10.87 36.83
N GLN A 1052 53.08 -11.73 36.88
CA GLN A 1052 53.54 -12.52 35.73
C GLN A 1052 52.37 -13.34 35.15
N GLY A 1053 52.16 -13.27 33.84
CA GLY A 1053 51.04 -13.94 33.19
C GLY A 1053 50.68 -13.39 31.81
N MET A 1054 49.65 -13.97 31.19
CA MET A 1054 49.11 -13.51 29.91
C MET A 1054 47.99 -12.49 30.12
N TYR A 1055 48.01 -11.41 29.34
CA TYR A 1055 46.99 -10.37 29.32
C TYR A 1055 46.57 -10.09 27.88
N PHE A 1056 45.43 -9.45 27.69
CA PHE A 1056 44.95 -9.02 26.37
C PHE A 1056 44.82 -7.51 26.32
N VAL A 1057 45.41 -6.91 25.30
CA VAL A 1057 45.29 -5.48 25.01
C VAL A 1057 44.21 -5.29 23.97
N GLN A 1058 43.19 -4.52 24.33
CA GLN A 1058 42.00 -4.26 23.55
C GLN A 1058 41.89 -2.79 23.18
N PHE A 1059 41.62 -2.50 21.91
CA PHE A 1059 41.27 -1.16 21.46
C PHE A 1059 40.44 -1.24 20.18
N ILE A 1060 39.78 -0.15 19.81
CA ILE A 1060 39.02 -0.07 18.56
C ILE A 1060 39.93 0.49 17.47
N ASN A 1061 40.14 -0.28 16.39
CA ASN A 1061 40.97 0.16 15.26
C ASN A 1061 40.24 1.19 14.37
N ALA A 1062 40.94 1.69 13.34
CA ALA A 1062 40.37 2.63 12.36
C ALA A 1062 39.12 2.10 11.62
N GLU A 1063 38.90 0.78 11.60
CA GLU A 1063 37.72 0.13 11.01
C GLU A 1063 36.54 -0.02 11.99
N LYS A 1064 36.61 0.61 13.17
CA LYS A 1064 35.66 0.46 14.29
C LYS A 1064 35.50 -0.98 14.80
N LYS A 1065 36.48 -1.87 14.54
CA LYS A 1065 36.50 -3.24 15.07
C LYS A 1065 37.35 -3.29 16.34
N MET A 1066 36.92 -4.10 17.30
CA MET A 1066 37.72 -4.41 18.49
C MET A 1066 38.91 -5.29 18.09
N VAL A 1067 40.11 -4.78 18.27
CA VAL A 1067 41.37 -5.54 18.16
C VAL A 1067 41.75 -5.99 19.56
N SER A 1068 42.11 -7.27 19.70
CA SER A 1068 42.58 -7.87 20.96
C SER A 1068 43.89 -8.60 20.71
N LEU A 1069 44.98 -8.12 21.30
CA LEU A 1069 46.33 -8.68 21.12
C LEU A 1069 46.85 -9.26 22.45
N PRO A 1070 47.36 -10.51 22.46
CA PRO A 1070 47.92 -11.10 23.67
C PRO A 1070 49.30 -10.53 23.97
N VAL A 1071 49.56 -10.20 25.24
CA VAL A 1071 50.88 -9.83 25.76
C VAL A 1071 51.23 -10.71 26.97
N ILE A 1072 52.46 -11.19 27.02
CA ILE A 1072 53.01 -11.95 28.13
C ILE A 1072 53.80 -10.97 28.99
N VAL A 1073 53.43 -10.82 30.27
CA VAL A 1073 54.20 -10.07 31.26
C VAL A 1073 55.15 -11.03 31.96
N SER A 1074 56.45 -10.75 31.92
CA SER A 1074 57.52 -11.55 32.53
C SER A 1074 58.44 -10.65 33.35
N HIS A 1075 58.59 -10.88 34.65
CA HIS A 1075 59.49 -10.10 35.51
C HIS A 1075 60.87 -10.72 35.63
#